data_AF-A0ABD3HIP3-F1
#
_entry.id   AF-A0ABD3HIP3-F1
#
_cell.length_a   1.000
_cell.length_b   1.000
_cell.length_c   1.000
_cell.angle_alpha   90.00
_cell.angle_beta   90.00
_cell.angle_gamma   90.00
#
_symmetry.space_group_name_H-M   'P 1'
#
loop_
_entity.id
_entity.type
_entity.pdbx_description
1 polymer ?
#
loop_
_entity_poly.entity_id
_entity_poly.type
_entity_poly.pdbx_seq_one_letter_code
_entity_poly.pdbx_strand_id
1 'polypeptide(L)'
;MEEIQRFYKELYKEEEESEEHLTKREEILSLVDRGLTEEQNRRLETEPDDELITEIVRELPQEKSPGLDGVTAEILVLGWDFMRQDCFWMVREVWRRKSLWGKDRKGVIKLIPKNERKHLLQNWRPITLLTTTYKIIAKIFAKRLKKMLPAIIDHQQTGFVAGRNIIENILSLRLAQEWAQESGQDCIFIKLDFMKAYDRIAHGYLWDSLKAMGIGAVTVERIRGLVTGGSATVHINGLFTREIELQRGVRQGCPLAPLLFAMSTQPLMRRLREEERRGNIRGLNIGEGRSLLHQLFADDTGICISMEEQHFTRLQEVIRDYEMASGARLNVQKSTIMQLKPGPSPDWLSSTDCELAGPGGPFVYLGVQTNTPVDERAIADSIVQKMMKKLNHWSNRLLSWPAKTILLKHVLAATPLYQLMSVGLCRDGIEGLERLCRTFLWGWNEEGSPKSSLVAWERVAQPKLKGGLGWDFLQDKADVLNVRLVEQIIRGSDAEWVQLARSFILRTLRKGSYQKERIQWTLQESMTLLPLTKVDGSPTLSRILASCYKVRKRLSWSSSGSEIGKELSWIQVLTLRSLELQEGVRGIPPRKEIGFLKKAGLESMEVAMEVARSGGWLNKLNSEGIYAEIYMARILEEEEEWFQKHSDGAACGNQQQPIVERFGCGNCYKEGTSLIVELQIWAIKEAIVGHAATIWRH
;
A
#
# COMPACT_ATOMS: atom_id res chain seq x y z
N MET A 1 -21.00 22.36 23.81
CA MET A 1 -19.56 22.66 24.02
C MET A 1 -19.02 21.95 25.26
N GLU A 2 -19.66 22.09 26.42
CA GLU A 2 -19.19 21.45 27.67
C GLU A 2 -19.14 19.92 27.61
N GLU A 3 -20.17 19.27 27.03
CA GLU A 3 -20.19 17.82 26.84
C GLU A 3 -19.00 17.32 26.02
N ILE A 4 -18.66 18.05 24.95
CA ILE A 4 -17.54 17.73 24.06
C ILE A 4 -16.22 17.89 24.82
N GLN A 5 -16.08 18.97 25.57
CA GLN A 5 -14.91 19.18 26.40
C GLN A 5 -14.77 18.06 27.43
N ARG A 6 -15.85 17.69 28.13
CA ARG A 6 -15.87 16.61 29.11
C ARG A 6 -15.45 15.29 28.47
N PHE A 7 -16.04 14.94 27.34
CA PHE A 7 -15.72 13.72 26.60
C PHE A 7 -14.23 13.62 26.24
N TYR A 8 -13.65 14.67 25.64
CA TYR A 8 -12.24 14.65 25.26
C TYR A 8 -11.30 14.80 26.47
N LYS A 9 -11.72 15.49 27.53
CA LYS A 9 -10.97 15.53 28.79
C LYS A 9 -10.84 14.15 29.41
N GLU A 10 -11.92 13.39 29.49
CA GLU A 10 -11.86 12.00 29.98
C GLU A 10 -11.09 11.09 29.01
N LEU A 11 -11.22 11.31 27.69
CA LEU A 11 -10.47 10.52 26.70
C LEU A 11 -8.96 10.69 26.86
N TYR A 12 -8.45 11.89 27.16
CA TYR A 12 -7.00 12.14 27.27
C TYR A 12 -6.47 12.14 28.70
N LYS A 13 -7.32 11.90 29.69
CA LYS A 13 -6.91 11.73 31.08
C LYS A 13 -6.10 10.44 31.24
N GLU A 14 -5.02 10.51 32.00
CA GLU A 14 -4.24 9.33 32.40
C GLU A 14 -5.08 8.43 33.31
N GLU A 15 -4.95 7.11 33.13
CA GLU A 15 -5.58 6.12 34.02
C GLU A 15 -4.61 5.80 35.15
N GLU A 16 -5.13 5.56 36.36
CA GLU A 16 -4.28 5.17 37.50
C GLU A 16 -3.63 3.81 37.21
N GLU A 17 -2.31 3.76 37.28
CA GLU A 17 -1.53 2.53 37.11
C GLU A 17 -1.34 1.86 38.47
N SER A 18 -1.92 0.67 38.65
CA SER A 18 -1.63 -0.17 39.82
C SER A 18 -0.33 -0.95 39.63
N GLU A 19 0.20 -1.54 40.70
CA GLU A 19 1.36 -2.46 40.66
C GLU A 19 1.17 -3.60 39.64
N GLU A 20 -0.07 -4.07 39.46
CA GLU A 20 -0.41 -5.07 38.46
C GLU A 20 -0.20 -4.54 37.03
N HIS A 21 -0.56 -3.29 36.75
CA HIS A 21 -0.34 -2.68 35.44
C HIS A 21 1.16 -2.59 35.12
N LEU A 22 1.97 -2.21 36.10
CA LEU A 22 3.43 -2.13 35.96
C LEU A 22 4.04 -3.52 35.74
N THR A 23 3.61 -4.52 36.50
CA THR A 23 4.05 -5.92 36.33
C THR A 23 3.74 -6.41 34.91
N LYS A 24 2.52 -6.19 34.42
CA LYS A 24 2.11 -6.59 33.06
C LYS A 24 2.87 -5.84 31.97
N ARG A 25 3.19 -4.57 32.20
CA ARG A 25 4.07 -3.79 31.32
C ARG A 25 5.46 -4.40 31.25
N GLU A 26 6.07 -4.75 32.38
CA GLU A 26 7.40 -5.38 32.40
C GLU A 26 7.38 -6.75 31.70
N GLU A 27 6.39 -7.59 32.00
CA GLU A 27 6.21 -8.91 31.38
C GLU A 27 6.16 -8.81 29.85
N ILE A 28 5.30 -7.94 29.30
CA ILE A 28 5.13 -7.84 27.84
C ILE A 28 6.35 -7.20 27.16
N LEU A 29 6.99 -6.23 27.80
CA LEU A 29 8.16 -5.55 27.27
C LEU A 29 9.42 -6.41 27.30
N SER A 30 9.51 -7.38 28.22
CA SER A 30 10.63 -8.33 28.30
C SER A 30 10.80 -9.20 27.04
N LEU A 31 9.74 -9.33 26.24
CA LEU A 31 9.71 -10.11 25.00
C LEU A 31 10.19 -9.32 23.77
N VAL A 32 10.50 -8.04 23.93
CA VAL A 32 10.89 -7.15 22.84
C VAL A 32 12.39 -7.24 22.60
N ASP A 33 12.78 -7.61 21.38
CA ASP A 33 14.18 -7.60 20.97
C ASP A 33 14.73 -6.18 20.88
N ARG A 34 15.98 -5.97 21.33
CA ARG A 34 16.71 -4.72 21.06
C ARG A 34 17.05 -4.66 19.57
N GLY A 35 16.33 -3.81 18.83
CA GLY A 35 16.42 -3.74 17.37
C GLY A 35 17.39 -2.69 16.84
N LEU A 36 17.78 -1.67 17.62
CA LEU A 36 18.69 -0.61 17.15
C LEU A 36 20.15 -0.85 17.53
N THR A 37 21.02 -0.67 16.54
CA THR A 37 22.47 -0.59 16.71
C THR A 37 22.89 0.76 17.31
N GLU A 38 24.08 0.81 17.91
CA GLU A 38 24.63 2.05 18.45
C GLU A 38 24.85 3.12 17.37
N GLU A 39 25.24 2.73 16.17
CA GLU A 39 25.36 3.65 15.03
C GLU A 39 24.00 4.25 14.62
N GLN A 40 22.92 3.46 14.62
CA GLN A 40 21.58 3.96 14.37
C GLN A 40 21.13 4.94 15.47
N ASN A 41 21.44 4.64 16.74
CA ASN A 41 21.18 5.55 17.85
C ASN A 41 21.95 6.87 17.71
N ARG A 42 23.24 6.83 17.36
CA ARG A 42 24.03 8.04 17.09
C ARG A 42 23.34 8.91 16.03
N ARG A 43 22.91 8.32 14.92
CA ARG A 43 22.19 9.06 13.86
C ARG A 43 20.88 9.68 14.32
N LEU A 44 20.14 9.03 15.23
CA LEU A 44 18.94 9.61 15.82
C LEU A 44 19.27 10.80 16.72
N GLU A 45 20.38 10.73 17.44
CA GLU A 45 20.79 11.71 18.45
C GLU A 45 21.55 12.92 17.91
N THR A 46 22.20 12.80 16.75
CA THR A 46 22.95 13.88 16.08
C THR A 46 22.08 15.12 15.89
N GLU A 47 22.60 16.29 16.28
CA GLU A 47 21.94 17.58 16.05
C GLU A 47 21.65 17.77 14.54
N PRO A 48 20.43 18.18 14.13
CA PRO A 48 20.11 18.43 12.73
C PRO A 48 20.97 19.55 12.13
N ASP A 49 21.58 19.28 10.98
CA ASP A 49 22.29 20.26 10.17
C ASP A 49 21.32 21.11 9.32
N ASP A 50 21.86 22.15 8.69
CA ASP A 50 21.06 23.12 7.94
C ASP A 50 20.51 22.52 6.65
N GLU A 51 21.23 21.57 6.06
CA GLU A 51 20.80 20.79 4.90
C GLU A 51 19.55 19.97 5.23
N LEU A 52 19.59 19.18 6.31
CA LEU A 52 18.44 18.38 6.75
C LEU A 52 17.25 19.26 7.12
N ILE A 53 17.47 20.37 7.82
CA ILE A 53 16.37 21.28 8.18
C ILE A 53 15.75 21.88 6.92
N THR A 54 16.56 22.32 5.96
CA THR A 54 16.10 22.86 4.68
C THR A 54 15.28 21.82 3.91
N GLU A 55 15.78 20.60 3.83
CA GLU A 55 15.10 19.47 3.18
C GLU A 55 13.74 19.20 3.84
N ILE A 56 13.69 19.15 5.17
CA ILE A 56 12.46 18.89 5.94
C ILE A 56 11.40 19.95 5.67
N VAL A 57 11.79 21.23 5.66
CA VAL A 57 10.89 22.37 5.40
C VAL A 57 10.34 22.31 3.98
N ARG A 58 11.18 22.06 2.98
CA ARG A 58 10.75 21.94 1.58
C ARG A 58 9.79 20.78 1.34
N GLU A 59 9.98 19.67 2.06
CA GLU A 59 9.09 18.52 1.97
C GLU A 59 7.80 18.68 2.79
N LEU A 60 7.62 19.77 3.56
CA LEU A 60 6.39 19.93 4.36
C LEU A 60 5.17 19.91 3.43
N PRO A 61 4.10 19.17 3.79
CA PRO A 61 2.92 19.10 2.94
C PRO A 61 2.28 20.48 2.80
N GLN A 62 2.14 20.93 1.56
CA GLN A 62 1.42 22.14 1.20
C GLN A 62 -0.11 21.90 1.26
N GLU A 63 -0.86 23.00 1.24
CA GLU A 63 -2.31 23.10 1.32
C GLU A 63 -2.89 22.46 2.59
N LYS A 64 -2.13 22.55 3.70
CA LYS A 64 -2.54 22.06 5.02
C LYS A 64 -2.87 23.20 5.96
N SER A 65 -3.89 23.00 6.79
CA SER A 65 -4.26 23.97 7.81
C SER A 65 -3.12 24.17 8.83
N PRO A 66 -2.86 25.43 9.24
CA PRO A 66 -1.85 25.75 10.23
C PRO A 66 -2.28 25.36 11.65
N GLY A 67 -1.36 25.47 12.59
CA GLY A 67 -1.65 25.41 14.02
C GLY A 67 -2.28 26.71 14.54
N LEU A 68 -2.19 26.93 15.86
CA LEU A 68 -2.65 28.16 16.51
C LEU A 68 -1.88 29.42 16.11
N ASP A 69 -0.66 29.24 15.60
CA ASP A 69 0.24 30.28 15.12
C ASP A 69 -0.17 30.84 13.76
N GLY A 70 -1.03 30.14 13.01
CA GLY A 70 -1.44 30.56 11.66
C GLY A 70 -0.36 30.38 10.59
N VAL A 71 0.83 29.88 10.95
CA VAL A 71 1.95 29.71 10.03
C VAL A 71 1.78 28.43 9.22
N THR A 72 1.69 28.56 7.89
CA THR A 72 1.59 27.43 6.97
C THR A 72 2.96 27.04 6.41
N ALA A 73 3.02 25.90 5.71
CA ALA A 73 4.25 25.44 5.06
C ALA A 73 4.66 26.37 3.91
N GLU A 74 3.70 26.94 3.20
CA GLU A 74 3.89 27.85 2.07
C GLU A 74 4.62 29.11 2.50
N ILE A 75 4.25 29.67 3.66
CA ILE A 75 4.91 30.86 4.21
C ILE A 75 6.39 30.57 4.40
N LEU A 76 6.73 29.43 5.01
CA LEU A 76 8.13 29.03 5.22
C LEU A 76 8.88 28.79 3.92
N VAL A 77 8.26 28.14 2.93
CA VAL A 77 8.91 27.82 1.67
C VAL A 77 9.12 29.07 0.81
N LEU A 78 8.11 29.95 0.70
CA LEU A 78 8.19 31.17 -0.09
C LEU A 78 9.12 32.22 0.55
N GLY A 79 9.12 32.32 1.87
CA GLY A 79 9.99 33.24 2.63
C GLY A 79 11.27 32.60 3.14
N TRP A 80 11.69 31.45 2.60
CA TRP A 80 12.80 30.67 3.15
C TRP A 80 14.11 31.45 3.24
N ASP A 81 14.40 32.27 2.23
CA ASP A 81 15.64 33.04 2.21
C ASP A 81 15.77 34.04 3.35
N PHE A 82 14.63 34.52 3.86
CA PHE A 82 14.57 35.41 5.01
C PHE A 82 14.53 34.63 6.34
N MET A 83 13.75 33.55 6.42
CA MET A 83 13.46 32.85 7.68
C MET A 83 14.39 31.69 8.03
N ARG A 84 15.26 31.26 7.10
CA ARG A 84 16.10 30.06 7.31
C ARG A 84 16.95 30.13 8.58
N GLN A 85 17.53 31.29 8.87
CA GLN A 85 18.42 31.45 10.02
C GLN A 85 17.67 31.29 11.35
N ASP A 86 16.46 31.86 11.44
CA ASP A 86 15.58 31.72 12.60
C ASP A 86 15.09 30.28 12.74
N CYS A 87 14.77 29.61 11.62
CA CYS A 87 14.37 28.21 11.63
C CYS A 87 15.51 27.29 12.11
N PHE A 88 16.75 27.52 11.66
CA PHE A 88 17.92 26.76 12.11
C PHE A 88 18.16 26.94 13.61
N TRP A 89 18.15 28.19 14.08
CA TRP A 89 18.28 28.50 15.50
C TRP A 89 17.17 27.84 16.31
N MET A 90 15.93 27.96 15.87
CA MET A 90 14.75 27.38 16.52
C MET A 90 14.86 25.86 16.66
N VAL A 91 15.24 25.16 15.59
CA VAL A 91 15.38 23.70 15.63
C VAL A 91 16.48 23.27 16.59
N ARG A 92 17.66 23.90 16.53
CA ARG A 92 18.79 23.55 17.42
C ARG A 92 18.47 23.84 18.89
N GLU A 93 17.79 24.95 19.17
CA GLU A 93 17.39 25.30 20.53
C GLU A 93 16.39 24.27 21.10
N VAL A 94 15.35 23.88 20.34
CA VAL A 94 14.44 22.80 20.77
C VAL A 94 15.20 21.48 20.96
N TRP A 95 16.15 21.17 20.07
CA TRP A 95 16.93 19.95 20.12
C TRP A 95 17.80 19.85 21.37
N ARG A 96 18.42 20.96 21.79
CA ARG A 96 19.27 21.07 22.99
C ARG A 96 18.46 21.10 24.28
N ARG A 97 17.38 21.88 24.32
CA ARG A 97 16.44 21.93 25.45
C ARG A 97 15.68 20.62 25.66
N LYS A 98 15.64 19.76 24.64
CA LYS A 98 14.82 18.53 24.58
C LYS A 98 13.33 18.80 24.78
N SER A 99 12.87 20.00 24.44
CA SER A 99 11.48 20.40 24.70
C SER A 99 11.03 21.59 23.87
N LEU A 100 9.75 21.60 23.51
CA LEU A 100 9.11 22.71 22.82
C LEU A 100 8.81 23.88 23.77
N TRP A 101 8.70 25.09 23.21
CA TRP A 101 8.14 26.25 23.90
C TRP A 101 6.66 26.05 24.21
N GLY A 102 6.16 26.72 25.26
CA GLY A 102 4.81 26.50 25.77
C GLY A 102 3.69 26.66 24.74
N LYS A 103 3.82 27.60 23.78
CA LYS A 103 2.84 27.80 22.71
C LYS A 103 2.85 26.68 21.67
N ASP A 104 4.03 26.14 21.32
CA ASP A 104 4.18 25.06 20.35
C ASP A 104 3.70 23.70 20.85
N ARG A 105 3.52 23.56 22.17
CA ARG A 105 2.92 22.37 22.76
C ARG A 105 1.40 22.34 22.61
N LYS A 106 0.76 23.45 22.29
CA LYS A 106 -0.69 23.57 22.15
C LYS A 106 -1.17 23.10 20.77
N GLY A 107 -2.29 22.38 20.74
CA GLY A 107 -2.94 21.94 19.51
C GLY A 107 -4.40 22.39 19.39
N VAL A 108 -4.92 22.43 18.17
CA VAL A 108 -6.37 22.62 17.92
C VAL A 108 -6.95 21.35 17.36
N ILE A 109 -7.88 20.74 18.08
CA ILE A 109 -8.59 19.55 17.63
C ILE A 109 -9.76 19.97 16.72
N LYS A 110 -9.71 19.48 15.48
CA LYS A 110 -10.81 19.48 14.53
C LYS A 110 -11.47 18.10 14.51
N LEU A 111 -12.80 18.06 14.57
CA LEU A 111 -13.55 16.82 14.55
C LEU A 111 -14.00 16.47 13.14
N ILE A 112 -13.63 15.29 12.67
CA ILE A 112 -14.05 14.75 11.37
C ILE A 112 -14.97 13.53 11.62
N PRO A 113 -16.19 13.49 11.04
CA PRO A 113 -17.09 12.37 11.27
C PRO A 113 -16.57 11.10 10.56
N LYS A 114 -16.52 9.97 11.27
CA LYS A 114 -16.13 8.66 10.70
C LYS A 114 -17.23 8.06 9.82
N ASN A 115 -18.48 8.31 10.16
CA ASN A 115 -19.66 7.75 9.49
C ASN A 115 -20.83 8.74 9.52
N GLU A 116 -21.96 8.34 8.94
CA GLU A 116 -23.17 9.17 8.87
C GLU A 116 -23.84 9.37 10.25
N ARG A 117 -23.52 8.56 11.27
CA ARG A 117 -24.03 8.68 12.64
C ARG A 117 -23.27 9.75 13.43
N LYS A 118 -23.47 11.01 13.02
CA LYS A 118 -22.80 12.20 13.55
C LYS A 118 -23.20 12.60 14.98
N HIS A 119 -24.27 12.03 15.54
CA HIS A 119 -24.77 12.37 16.88
C HIS A 119 -23.93 11.78 18.03
N LEU A 120 -23.11 10.75 17.79
CA LEU A 120 -22.27 10.12 18.82
C LEU A 120 -20.83 10.64 18.75
N LEU A 121 -20.31 11.25 19.84
CA LEU A 121 -18.93 11.76 19.92
C LEU A 121 -17.86 10.68 19.68
N GLN A 122 -18.17 9.43 20.00
CA GLN A 122 -17.31 8.28 19.73
C GLN A 122 -17.03 8.09 18.22
N ASN A 123 -17.97 8.49 17.35
CA ASN A 123 -17.86 8.40 15.90
C ASN A 123 -17.10 9.57 15.26
N TRP A 124 -16.55 10.49 16.04
CA TRP A 124 -15.73 11.59 15.54
C TRP A 124 -14.24 11.27 15.67
N ARG A 125 -13.46 11.59 14.64
CA ARG A 125 -12.00 11.49 14.66
C ARG A 125 -11.42 12.85 15.05
N PRO A 126 -10.68 12.95 16.17
CA PRO A 126 -9.99 14.18 16.52
C PRO A 126 -8.71 14.29 15.67
N ILE A 127 -8.61 15.31 14.82
CA ILE A 127 -7.37 15.69 14.13
C ILE A 127 -6.79 16.92 14.80
N THR A 128 -5.56 16.82 15.29
CA THR A 128 -4.86 17.91 15.96
C THR A 128 -4.07 18.72 14.94
N LEU A 129 -4.43 19.99 14.81
CA LEU A 129 -3.64 20.99 14.09
C LEU A 129 -2.50 21.46 15.00
N LEU A 130 -1.27 21.22 14.54
CA LEU A 130 -0.03 21.48 15.25
C LEU A 130 0.74 22.62 14.58
N THR A 131 1.52 23.36 15.36
CA THR A 131 2.38 24.45 14.85
C THR A 131 3.42 23.91 13.89
N THR A 132 3.94 24.78 13.03
CA THR A 132 4.92 24.36 12.04
C THR A 132 6.26 23.99 12.68
N THR A 133 6.64 24.67 13.77
CA THR A 133 7.74 24.29 14.67
C THR A 133 7.63 22.83 15.12
N TYR A 134 6.48 22.45 15.70
CA TYR A 134 6.23 21.07 16.12
C TYR A 134 6.41 20.10 14.95
N LYS A 135 5.82 20.42 13.79
CA LYS A 135 5.86 19.55 12.61
C LYS A 135 7.28 19.33 12.09
N ILE A 136 8.12 20.37 12.06
CA ILE A 136 9.52 20.27 11.63
C ILE A 136 10.28 19.28 12.53
N ILE A 137 10.22 19.47 13.85
CA ILE A 137 10.91 18.60 14.81
C ILE A 137 10.40 17.16 14.74
N ALA A 138 9.07 16.98 14.74
CA ALA A 138 8.45 15.66 14.60
C ALA A 138 8.87 14.96 13.30
N LYS A 139 8.98 15.73 12.20
CA LYS A 139 9.32 15.19 10.89
C LYS A 139 10.80 14.82 10.78
N ILE A 140 11.71 15.53 11.46
CA ILE A 140 13.12 15.13 11.58
C ILE A 140 13.21 13.72 12.19
N PHE A 141 12.56 13.48 13.33
CA PHE A 141 12.51 12.15 13.95
C PHE A 141 11.84 11.13 13.03
N ALA A 142 10.69 11.48 12.44
CA ALA A 142 9.97 10.58 11.55
C ALA A 142 10.83 10.16 10.35
N LYS A 143 11.56 11.09 9.73
CA LYS A 143 12.43 10.82 8.59
C LYS A 143 13.58 9.89 8.93
N ARG A 144 14.23 10.09 10.09
CA ARG A 144 15.32 9.23 10.56
C ARG A 144 14.80 7.83 10.96
N LEU A 145 13.73 7.76 11.76
CA LEU A 145 13.14 6.49 12.23
C LEU A 145 12.54 5.66 11.10
N LYS A 146 11.91 6.29 10.09
CA LYS A 146 11.28 5.56 8.97
C LYS A 146 12.26 4.65 8.22
N LYS A 147 13.55 5.01 8.17
CA LYS A 147 14.61 4.18 7.55
C LYS A 147 14.97 2.95 8.39
N MET A 148 14.77 3.02 9.70
CA MET A 148 15.16 1.98 10.66
C MET A 148 13.99 1.04 10.98
N LEU A 149 12.76 1.55 10.89
CA LEU A 149 11.54 0.85 11.29
C LEU A 149 11.36 -0.55 10.67
N PRO A 150 11.66 -0.79 9.37
CA PRO A 150 11.49 -2.12 8.77
C PRO A 150 12.32 -3.23 9.43
N ALA A 151 13.46 -2.88 10.05
CA ALA A 151 14.34 -3.83 10.73
C ALA A 151 13.93 -4.11 12.19
N ILE A 152 13.17 -3.19 12.80
CA ILE A 152 12.80 -3.26 14.23
C ILE A 152 11.40 -3.84 14.41
N ILE A 153 10.48 -3.47 13.51
CA ILE A 153 9.07 -3.84 13.60
C ILE A 153 8.82 -5.17 12.91
N ASP A 154 8.01 -6.00 13.57
CA ASP A 154 7.51 -7.26 13.06
C ASP A 154 6.99 -7.15 11.62
N HIS A 155 7.36 -8.09 10.74
CA HIS A 155 6.91 -8.10 9.34
C HIS A 155 5.39 -8.13 9.18
N GLN A 156 4.65 -8.65 10.16
CA GLN A 156 3.19 -8.73 10.15
C GLN A 156 2.51 -7.36 10.40
N GLN A 157 3.25 -6.32 10.82
CA GLN A 157 2.76 -4.94 10.82
C GLN A 157 3.09 -4.24 9.49
N THR A 158 2.12 -4.15 8.61
CA THR A 158 2.26 -3.53 7.28
C THR A 158 1.89 -2.05 7.27
N GLY A 159 1.26 -1.55 8.34
CA GLY A 159 0.86 -0.15 8.47
C GLY A 159 2.02 0.77 8.79
N PHE A 160 2.16 1.86 8.02
CA PHE A 160 3.14 2.93 8.23
C PHE A 160 4.63 2.52 8.20
N VAL A 161 4.94 1.29 7.81
CA VAL A 161 6.31 0.81 7.62
C VAL A 161 6.70 0.87 6.14
N ALA A 162 7.86 1.44 5.83
CA ALA A 162 8.32 1.59 4.45
C ALA A 162 8.53 0.23 3.77
N GLY A 163 8.10 0.12 2.51
CA GLY A 163 8.25 -1.10 1.71
C GLY A 163 7.15 -2.16 1.94
N ARG A 164 6.22 -1.94 2.87
CA ARG A 164 5.08 -2.83 3.14
C ARG A 164 3.79 -2.24 2.59
N ASN A 165 2.88 -3.10 2.12
CA ASN A 165 1.65 -2.67 1.45
C ASN A 165 0.40 -3.26 2.10
N ILE A 166 -0.65 -2.45 2.25
CA ILE A 166 -1.98 -2.86 2.76
C ILE A 166 -2.58 -4.05 2.02
N ILE A 167 -2.27 -4.21 0.72
CA ILE A 167 -2.78 -5.31 -0.07
C ILE A 167 -2.27 -6.67 0.42
N GLU A 168 -1.10 -6.70 1.05
CA GLU A 168 -0.48 -7.92 1.58
C GLU A 168 -1.36 -8.57 2.64
N ASN A 169 -2.02 -7.78 3.49
CA ASN A 169 -2.94 -8.30 4.51
C ASN A 169 -4.20 -8.92 3.90
N ILE A 170 -4.76 -8.27 2.88
CA ILE A 170 -5.94 -8.79 2.18
C ILE A 170 -5.59 -10.08 1.45
N LEU A 171 -4.44 -10.12 0.76
CA LEU A 171 -3.97 -11.34 0.09
C LEU A 171 -3.67 -12.45 1.10
N SER A 172 -3.06 -12.13 2.25
CA SER A 172 -2.81 -13.10 3.32
C SER A 172 -4.12 -13.71 3.82
N LEU A 173 -5.12 -12.87 4.15
CA LEU A 173 -6.43 -13.34 4.57
C LEU A 173 -7.10 -14.20 3.49
N ARG A 174 -7.04 -13.77 2.24
CA ARG A 174 -7.66 -14.51 1.13
C ARG A 174 -7.03 -15.88 0.91
N LEU A 175 -5.71 -15.93 0.86
CA LEU A 175 -4.99 -17.20 0.71
C LEU A 175 -5.16 -18.07 1.96
N ALA A 176 -5.30 -17.49 3.15
CA ALA A 176 -5.61 -18.22 4.37
C ALA A 176 -6.98 -18.91 4.32
N GLN A 177 -8.02 -18.26 3.78
CA GLN A 177 -9.34 -18.89 3.56
C GLN A 177 -9.23 -20.10 2.63
N GLU A 178 -8.60 -19.91 1.47
CA GLU A 178 -8.37 -20.97 0.48
C GLU A 178 -7.54 -22.12 1.09
N TRP A 179 -6.51 -21.78 1.88
CA TRP A 179 -5.61 -22.75 2.47
C TRP A 179 -6.27 -23.56 3.57
N ALA A 180 -7.03 -22.91 4.46
CA ALA A 180 -7.80 -23.57 5.50
C ALA A 180 -8.80 -24.58 4.90
N GLN A 181 -9.48 -24.20 3.83
CA GLN A 181 -10.39 -25.08 3.09
C GLN A 181 -9.65 -26.30 2.50
N GLU A 182 -8.52 -26.08 1.82
CA GLU A 182 -7.73 -27.13 1.16
C GLU A 182 -6.92 -28.04 2.09
N SER A 183 -6.58 -27.55 3.27
CA SER A 183 -5.89 -28.31 4.32
C SER A 183 -6.85 -28.93 5.33
N GLY A 184 -8.13 -28.58 5.26
CA GLY A 184 -9.15 -29.05 6.19
C GLY A 184 -9.05 -28.45 7.59
N GLN A 185 -8.21 -27.42 7.79
CA GLN A 185 -7.99 -26.78 9.09
C GLN A 185 -9.16 -25.89 9.49
N ASP A 186 -9.71 -26.13 10.68
CA ASP A 186 -10.76 -25.30 11.25
C ASP A 186 -10.12 -24.14 12.02
N CYS A 187 -10.13 -22.96 11.42
CA CYS A 187 -9.56 -21.73 11.96
C CYS A 187 -10.54 -20.57 11.85
N ILE A 188 -10.43 -19.63 12.78
CA ILE A 188 -11.15 -18.36 12.77
C ILE A 188 -10.18 -17.21 12.52
N PHE A 189 -10.70 -16.16 11.89
CA PHE A 189 -10.06 -14.86 11.75
C PHE A 189 -10.85 -13.82 12.54
N ILE A 190 -10.17 -13.17 13.47
CA ILE A 190 -10.73 -12.19 14.39
C ILE A 190 -10.17 -10.83 14.03
N LYS A 191 -11.05 -9.91 13.63
CA LYS A 191 -10.71 -8.49 13.47
C LYS A 191 -10.98 -7.79 14.80
N LEU A 192 -9.92 -7.41 15.50
CA LEU A 192 -9.99 -6.63 16.74
C LEU A 192 -10.15 -5.14 16.41
N ASP A 193 -11.13 -4.48 17.05
CA ASP A 193 -11.33 -3.03 16.97
C ASP A 193 -10.92 -2.39 18.30
N PHE A 194 -9.85 -1.58 18.30
CA PHE A 194 -9.43 -0.86 19.51
C PHE A 194 -10.10 0.52 19.59
N MET A 195 -10.67 0.82 20.76
CA MET A 195 -11.31 2.10 21.02
C MET A 195 -10.28 3.23 20.98
N LYS A 196 -10.42 4.14 20.00
CA LYS A 196 -9.59 5.36 19.92
C LYS A 196 -8.09 5.05 20.07
N ALA A 197 -7.59 4.05 19.36
CA ALA A 197 -6.28 3.45 19.60
C ALA A 197 -5.12 4.45 19.78
N TYR A 198 -5.04 5.48 18.94
CA TYR A 198 -4.02 6.54 19.04
C TYR A 198 -4.15 7.37 20.32
N ASP A 199 -5.38 7.67 20.72
CA ASP A 199 -5.69 8.63 21.79
C ASP A 199 -5.56 7.99 23.18
N ARG A 200 -5.52 6.65 23.27
CA ARG A 200 -5.54 5.89 24.53
C ARG A 200 -4.20 5.36 25.01
N ILE A 201 -3.17 5.32 24.17
CA ILE A 201 -1.86 4.78 24.56
C ILE A 201 -1.29 5.57 25.75
N ALA A 202 -0.97 4.87 26.84
CA ALA A 202 -0.32 5.45 28.00
C ALA A 202 1.09 5.96 27.62
N HIS A 203 1.45 7.17 28.07
CA HIS A 203 2.76 7.74 27.77
C HIS A 203 3.89 6.94 28.42
N GLY A 204 3.72 6.49 29.67
CA GLY A 204 4.70 5.63 30.36
C GLY A 204 5.07 4.39 29.54
N TYR A 205 4.04 3.61 29.16
CA TYR A 205 4.18 2.46 28.27
C TYR A 205 4.89 2.78 26.96
N LEU A 206 4.57 3.91 26.32
CA LEU A 206 5.22 4.31 25.08
C LEU A 206 6.73 4.51 25.28
N TRP A 207 7.15 5.21 26.33
CA TRP A 207 8.58 5.44 26.60
C TRP A 207 9.32 4.14 26.87
N ASP A 208 8.72 3.25 27.65
CA ASP A 208 9.34 1.97 28.00
C ASP A 208 9.38 1.02 26.81
N SER A 209 8.39 1.07 25.92
CA SER A 209 8.42 0.38 24.63
C SER A 209 9.59 0.83 23.77
N LEU A 210 9.78 2.14 23.61
CA LEU A 210 10.91 2.70 22.84
C LEU A 210 12.27 2.26 23.41
N LYS A 211 12.42 2.29 24.74
CA LYS A 211 13.63 1.82 25.42
C LYS A 211 13.86 0.32 25.21
N ALA A 212 12.81 -0.51 25.32
CA ALA A 212 12.89 -1.96 25.12
C ALA A 212 13.39 -2.31 23.71
N MET A 213 12.97 -1.56 22.69
CA MET A 213 13.47 -1.70 21.32
C MET A 213 14.91 -1.17 21.11
N GLY A 214 15.54 -0.60 22.15
CA GLY A 214 16.92 -0.13 22.10
C GLY A 214 17.10 1.31 21.64
N ILE A 215 16.05 2.13 21.63
CA ILE A 215 16.17 3.56 21.30
C ILE A 215 16.90 4.28 22.46
N GLY A 216 17.94 5.04 22.11
CA GLY A 216 18.78 5.76 23.07
C GLY A 216 18.00 6.71 23.97
N ALA A 217 18.41 6.81 25.23
CA ALA A 217 17.72 7.59 26.26
C ALA A 217 17.54 9.07 25.85
N VAL A 218 18.54 9.66 25.19
CA VAL A 218 18.48 11.06 24.75
C VAL A 218 17.41 11.23 23.67
N THR A 219 17.29 10.28 22.74
CA THR A 219 16.23 10.28 21.73
C THR A 219 14.86 10.15 22.38
N VAL A 220 14.70 9.23 23.33
CA VAL A 220 13.44 9.04 24.08
C VAL A 220 13.05 10.31 24.82
N GLU A 221 13.99 10.99 25.49
CA GLU A 221 13.73 12.26 26.18
C GLU A 221 13.27 13.37 25.24
N ARG A 222 13.89 13.50 24.05
CA ARG A 222 13.48 14.51 23.06
C ARG A 222 12.08 14.23 22.51
N ILE A 223 11.76 12.97 22.21
CA ILE A 223 10.42 12.57 21.80
C ILE A 223 9.42 12.81 22.93
N ARG A 224 9.79 12.49 24.18
CA ARG A 224 8.97 12.77 25.36
C ARG A 224 8.67 14.25 25.49
N GLY A 225 9.66 15.12 25.32
CA GLY A 225 9.49 16.57 25.37
C GLY A 225 8.67 17.17 24.22
N LEU A 226 8.46 16.42 23.13
CA LEU A 226 7.58 16.76 22.02
C LEU A 226 6.12 16.34 22.31
N VAL A 227 5.91 15.17 22.92
CA VAL A 227 4.58 14.58 23.11
C VAL A 227 3.92 15.05 24.41
N THR A 228 4.66 15.04 25.51
CA THR A 228 4.16 15.30 26.88
C THR A 228 3.99 16.79 27.18
N GLY A 229 3.20 17.10 28.22
CA GLY A 229 2.99 18.47 28.69
C GLY A 229 2.33 19.39 27.66
N GLY A 230 1.58 18.80 26.74
CA GLY A 230 0.80 19.53 25.76
C GLY A 230 -0.66 19.57 26.11
N SER A 231 -1.36 20.48 25.46
CA SER A 231 -2.77 20.73 25.67
C SER A 231 -3.44 20.95 24.33
N ALA A 232 -4.76 20.79 24.30
CA ALA A 232 -5.55 21.06 23.11
C ALA A 232 -6.87 21.75 23.42
N THR A 233 -7.36 22.52 22.46
CA THR A 233 -8.73 23.03 22.44
C THR A 233 -9.49 22.41 21.28
N VAL A 234 -10.76 22.09 21.47
CA VAL A 234 -11.61 21.56 20.39
C VAL A 234 -12.30 22.73 19.70
N HIS A 235 -12.13 22.85 18.38
CA HIS A 235 -12.69 23.92 17.57
C HIS A 235 -13.92 23.43 16.80
N ILE A 236 -15.09 23.98 17.14
CA ILE A 236 -16.40 23.62 16.57
C ILE A 236 -17.19 24.89 16.26
N ASN A 237 -17.66 25.01 15.02
CA ASN A 237 -18.52 26.12 14.57
C ASN A 237 -17.98 27.52 14.92
N GLY A 238 -16.68 27.74 14.79
CA GLY A 238 -16.04 29.03 15.09
C GLY A 238 -15.71 29.26 16.57
N LEU A 239 -16.12 28.35 17.46
CA LEU A 239 -15.89 28.43 18.91
C LEU A 239 -14.85 27.41 19.36
N PHE A 240 -14.13 27.75 20.44
CA PHE A 240 -13.16 26.88 21.08
C PHE A 240 -13.69 26.42 22.44
N THR A 241 -13.45 25.16 22.80
CA THR A 241 -13.62 24.70 24.18
C THR A 241 -12.55 25.31 25.07
N ARG A 242 -12.71 25.18 26.40
CA ARG A 242 -11.57 25.38 27.30
C ARG A 242 -10.47 24.36 27.00
N GLU A 243 -9.27 24.69 27.43
CA GLU A 243 -8.07 23.88 27.26
C GLU A 243 -8.20 22.53 27.97
N ILE A 244 -7.75 21.48 27.28
CA ILE A 244 -7.73 20.10 27.75
C ILE A 244 -6.27 19.67 27.78
N GLU A 245 -5.80 19.20 28.93
CA GLU A 245 -4.46 18.61 29.06
C GLU A 245 -4.43 17.24 28.39
N LEU A 246 -3.35 16.95 27.66
CA LEU A 246 -3.14 15.68 26.97
C LEU A 246 -2.19 14.80 27.80
N GLN A 247 -2.75 13.99 28.69
CA GLN A 247 -1.97 13.14 29.61
C GLN A 247 -1.68 11.75 29.04
N ARG A 248 -2.41 11.34 27.99
CA ARG A 248 -2.14 10.12 27.21
C ARG A 248 -2.38 10.31 25.71
N GLY A 249 -1.99 9.31 24.94
CA GLY A 249 -2.19 9.22 23.50
C GLY A 249 -1.14 9.96 22.68
N VAL A 250 -1.11 9.65 21.39
CA VAL A 250 -0.29 10.33 20.39
C VAL A 250 -1.17 11.16 19.46
N ARG A 251 -0.76 12.40 19.18
CA ARG A 251 -1.62 13.39 18.49
C ARG A 251 -1.84 13.00 17.03
N GLN A 252 -3.09 12.70 16.66
CA GLN A 252 -3.45 12.44 15.27
C GLN A 252 -3.23 13.70 14.42
N GLY A 253 -2.36 13.63 13.41
CA GLY A 253 -1.89 14.80 12.64
C GLY A 253 -0.41 15.12 12.87
N CYS A 254 0.22 14.52 13.88
CA CYS A 254 1.67 14.54 14.05
C CYS A 254 2.35 13.62 13.02
N PRO A 255 3.41 14.08 12.32
CA PRO A 255 4.19 13.25 11.39
C PRO A 255 4.83 12.01 12.03
N LEU A 256 5.18 12.09 13.32
CA LEU A 256 5.86 11.03 14.07
C LEU A 256 4.88 10.02 14.70
N ALA A 257 3.64 10.44 14.97
CA ALA A 257 2.66 9.61 15.70
C ALA A 257 2.40 8.23 15.07
N PRO A 258 2.28 8.06 13.74
CA PRO A 258 2.09 6.73 13.15
C PRO A 258 3.25 5.76 13.42
N LEU A 259 4.49 6.27 13.47
CA LEU A 259 5.66 5.43 13.75
C LEU A 259 5.72 5.04 15.23
N LEU A 260 5.39 6.00 16.13
CA LEU A 260 5.26 5.73 17.57
C LEU A 260 4.18 4.68 17.84
N PHE A 261 3.06 4.77 17.13
CA PHE A 261 1.98 3.79 17.24
C PHE A 261 2.43 2.39 16.78
N ALA A 262 3.07 2.28 15.61
CA ALA A 262 3.61 1.00 15.12
C ALA A 262 4.62 0.40 16.11
N MET A 263 5.48 1.22 16.71
CA MET A 263 6.41 0.81 17.76
C MET A 263 5.70 0.36 19.05
N SER A 264 4.62 1.03 19.45
CA SER A 264 3.86 0.68 20.65
C SER A 264 3.09 -0.63 20.54
N THR A 265 2.79 -1.10 19.33
CA THR A 265 2.12 -2.39 19.09
C THR A 265 3.09 -3.57 18.96
N GLN A 266 4.40 -3.31 18.84
CA GLN A 266 5.44 -4.34 18.77
C GLN A 266 5.40 -5.34 19.95
N PRO A 267 5.25 -4.93 21.22
CA PRO A 267 5.20 -5.86 22.34
C PRO A 267 4.03 -6.85 22.27
N LEU A 268 2.86 -6.42 21.79
CA LEU A 268 1.71 -7.31 21.57
C LEU A 268 2.03 -8.41 20.55
N MET A 269 2.63 -8.05 19.41
CA MET A 269 3.01 -9.01 18.38
C MET A 269 4.02 -10.04 18.91
N ARG A 270 5.00 -9.58 19.70
CA ARG A 270 5.97 -10.47 20.36
C ARG A 270 5.33 -11.39 21.38
N ARG A 271 4.38 -10.89 22.17
CA ARG A 271 3.59 -11.70 23.10
C ARG A 271 2.80 -12.80 22.38
N LEU A 272 2.13 -12.47 21.28
CA LEU A 272 1.39 -13.45 20.48
C LEU A 272 2.30 -14.55 19.94
N ARG A 273 3.47 -14.19 19.36
CA ARG A 273 4.46 -15.18 18.88
C ARG A 273 4.98 -16.08 19.98
N GLU A 274 5.23 -15.54 21.17
CA GLU A 274 5.69 -16.33 22.31
C GLU A 274 4.63 -17.33 22.77
N GLU A 275 3.36 -16.94 22.79
CA GLU A 275 2.25 -17.85 23.11
C GLU A 275 2.07 -18.95 22.05
N GLU A 276 2.33 -18.63 20.78
CA GLU A 276 2.36 -19.62 19.71
C GLU A 276 3.53 -20.59 19.85
N ARG A 277 4.73 -20.09 20.16
CA ARG A 277 5.92 -20.91 20.41
C ARG A 277 5.72 -21.88 21.58
N ARG A 278 4.97 -21.46 22.61
CA ARG A 278 4.60 -22.31 23.76
C ARG A 278 3.47 -23.30 23.46
N GLY A 279 2.79 -23.17 22.32
CA GLY A 279 1.64 -23.98 21.96
C GLY A 279 0.33 -23.60 22.66
N ASN A 280 0.31 -22.48 23.37
CA ASN A 280 -0.90 -22.00 24.07
C ASN A 280 -1.90 -21.38 23.09
N ILE A 281 -1.41 -20.81 21.99
CA ILE A 281 -2.21 -20.35 20.85
C ILE A 281 -1.68 -21.05 19.60
N ARG A 282 -2.55 -21.45 18.68
CA ARG A 282 -2.14 -22.03 17.40
C ARG A 282 -2.72 -21.21 16.25
N GLY A 283 -1.86 -20.63 15.42
CA GLY A 283 -2.26 -19.98 14.17
C GLY A 283 -2.61 -20.98 13.06
N LEU A 284 -3.02 -20.48 11.90
CA LEU A 284 -3.24 -21.31 10.71
C LEU A 284 -1.89 -21.88 10.24
N ASN A 285 -1.70 -23.20 10.24
CA ASN A 285 -0.46 -23.81 9.78
C ASN A 285 -0.37 -23.71 8.25
N ILE A 286 0.65 -23.02 7.74
CA ILE A 286 0.85 -22.78 6.30
C ILE A 286 1.94 -23.69 5.70
N GLY A 287 2.39 -24.70 6.43
CA GLY A 287 3.47 -25.61 6.03
C GLY A 287 4.86 -25.14 6.48
N GLU A 288 5.84 -26.05 6.40
CA GLU A 288 7.27 -25.75 6.65
C GLU A 288 7.56 -25.14 8.03
N GLY A 289 6.76 -25.51 9.03
CA GLY A 289 6.90 -25.00 10.40
C GLY A 289 6.44 -23.55 10.58
N ARG A 290 5.76 -22.97 9.59
CA ARG A 290 5.22 -21.61 9.64
C ARG A 290 3.72 -21.61 9.91
N SER A 291 3.25 -20.54 10.51
CA SER A 291 1.83 -20.30 10.75
C SER A 291 1.48 -18.82 10.60
N LEU A 292 0.28 -18.56 10.07
CA LEU A 292 -0.31 -17.24 10.08
C LEU A 292 -1.06 -17.06 11.41
N LEU A 293 -0.52 -16.25 12.30
CA LEU A 293 -1.10 -15.96 13.62
C LEU A 293 -1.71 -14.55 13.70
N HIS A 294 -1.01 -13.53 13.22
CA HIS A 294 -1.47 -12.16 13.29
C HIS A 294 -1.12 -11.37 12.04
N GLN A 295 -1.81 -10.25 11.84
CA GLN A 295 -1.52 -9.28 10.81
C GLN A 295 -2.11 -7.93 11.20
N LEU A 296 -1.31 -6.89 11.17
CA LEU A 296 -1.69 -5.55 11.59
C LEU A 296 -1.53 -4.57 10.42
N PHE A 297 -2.48 -3.66 10.30
CA PHE A 297 -2.33 -2.45 9.51
C PHE A 297 -2.71 -1.27 10.41
N ALA A 298 -1.70 -0.70 11.07
CA ALA A 298 -1.92 0.28 12.12
C ALA A 298 -2.81 -0.27 13.24
N ASP A 299 -3.96 0.37 13.51
CA ASP A 299 -4.91 -0.03 14.55
C ASP A 299 -5.80 -1.22 14.14
N ASP A 300 -5.97 -1.49 12.84
CA ASP A 300 -6.69 -2.66 12.36
C ASP A 300 -5.85 -3.93 12.61
N THR A 301 -6.22 -4.69 13.65
CA THR A 301 -5.50 -5.90 14.08
C THR A 301 -6.30 -7.14 13.71
N GLY A 302 -5.73 -7.99 12.85
CA GLY A 302 -6.28 -9.29 12.48
C GLY A 302 -5.53 -10.43 13.17
N ILE A 303 -6.26 -11.34 13.81
CA ILE A 303 -5.71 -12.52 14.48
C ILE A 303 -6.30 -13.77 13.83
N CYS A 304 -5.46 -14.75 13.52
CA CYS A 304 -5.88 -16.04 13.00
C CYS A 304 -5.49 -17.13 13.99
N ILE A 305 -6.48 -17.89 14.48
CA ILE A 305 -6.26 -18.98 15.42
C ILE A 305 -7.10 -20.20 15.05
N SER A 306 -6.67 -21.39 15.45
CA SER A 306 -7.50 -22.60 15.37
C SER A 306 -8.78 -22.44 16.19
N MET A 307 -9.85 -23.07 15.72
CA MET A 307 -11.21 -22.95 16.27
C MET A 307 -11.42 -23.78 17.54
N GLU A 308 -10.44 -23.82 18.43
CA GLU A 308 -10.54 -24.47 19.74
C GLU A 308 -10.69 -23.42 20.84
N GLU A 309 -11.61 -23.65 21.78
CA GLU A 309 -11.97 -22.68 22.83
C GLU A 309 -10.74 -22.25 23.66
N GLN A 310 -9.87 -23.19 24.01
CA GLN A 310 -8.64 -22.93 24.77
C GLN A 310 -7.76 -21.83 24.14
N HIS A 311 -7.62 -21.82 22.81
CA HIS A 311 -6.79 -20.84 22.11
C HIS A 311 -7.47 -19.46 22.08
N PHE A 312 -8.80 -19.43 22.01
CA PHE A 312 -9.57 -18.20 22.09
C PHE A 312 -9.52 -17.60 23.51
N THR A 313 -9.72 -18.42 24.55
CA THR A 313 -9.59 -17.99 25.95
C THR A 313 -8.20 -17.42 26.22
N ARG A 314 -7.15 -18.10 25.72
CA ARG A 314 -5.79 -17.61 25.87
C ARG A 314 -5.55 -16.28 25.15
N LEU A 315 -6.10 -16.12 23.96
CA LEU A 315 -6.05 -14.84 23.24
C LEU A 315 -6.72 -13.73 24.06
N GLN A 316 -7.87 -13.99 24.68
CA GLN A 316 -8.55 -13.00 25.52
C GLN A 316 -7.67 -12.57 26.71
N GLU A 317 -6.97 -13.50 27.35
CA GLU A 317 -6.01 -13.19 28.42
C GLU A 317 -4.85 -12.31 27.92
N VAL A 318 -4.26 -12.66 26.77
CA VAL A 318 -3.18 -11.86 26.15
C VAL A 318 -3.65 -10.44 25.85
N ILE A 319 -4.87 -10.27 25.33
CA ILE A 319 -5.40 -8.93 25.05
C ILE A 319 -5.66 -8.17 26.35
N ARG A 320 -6.20 -8.80 27.40
CA ARG A 320 -6.38 -8.16 28.72
C ARG A 320 -5.06 -7.70 29.33
N ASP A 321 -4.03 -8.55 29.27
CA ASP A 321 -2.66 -8.21 29.71
C ASP A 321 -2.14 -6.99 28.93
N TYR A 322 -2.36 -6.95 27.61
CA TYR A 322 -1.97 -5.81 26.78
C TYR A 322 -2.77 -4.53 27.08
N GLU A 323 -4.08 -4.62 27.34
CA GLU A 323 -4.90 -3.48 27.76
C GLU A 323 -4.37 -2.86 29.06
N MET A 324 -4.02 -3.70 30.05
CA MET A 324 -3.43 -3.26 31.33
C MET A 324 -2.05 -2.61 31.13
N ALA A 325 -1.18 -3.22 30.32
CA ALA A 325 0.17 -2.70 30.10
C ALA A 325 0.19 -1.36 29.34
N SER A 326 -0.67 -1.23 28.31
CA SER A 326 -0.58 -0.16 27.30
C SER A 326 -1.62 0.96 27.45
N GLY A 327 -2.70 0.73 28.19
CA GLY A 327 -3.88 1.62 28.25
C GLY A 327 -4.82 1.51 27.04
N ALA A 328 -4.50 0.65 26.06
CA ALA A 328 -5.40 0.31 24.97
C ALA A 328 -6.70 -0.31 25.52
N ARG A 329 -7.80 -0.19 24.76
CA ARG A 329 -9.06 -0.85 25.11
C ARG A 329 -9.70 -1.51 23.90
N LEU A 330 -10.06 -2.77 24.02
CA LEU A 330 -10.74 -3.54 22.99
C LEU A 330 -12.23 -3.17 22.98
N ASN A 331 -12.77 -2.94 21.78
CA ASN A 331 -14.20 -2.85 21.55
C ASN A 331 -14.72 -4.21 21.11
N VAL A 332 -15.14 -5.03 22.08
CA VAL A 332 -15.58 -6.40 21.81
C VAL A 332 -16.79 -6.42 20.86
N GLN A 333 -17.75 -5.51 21.06
CA GLN A 333 -18.97 -5.40 20.23
C GLN A 333 -18.71 -4.96 18.78
N LYS A 334 -17.57 -4.32 18.50
CA LYS A 334 -17.14 -3.96 17.13
C LYS A 334 -16.09 -4.90 16.56
N SER A 335 -15.58 -5.82 17.38
CA SER A 335 -14.66 -6.84 16.93
C SER A 335 -15.47 -7.93 16.25
N THR A 336 -15.01 -8.39 15.09
CA THR A 336 -15.75 -9.32 14.25
C THR A 336 -14.97 -10.61 14.06
N ILE A 337 -15.64 -11.75 14.16
CA ILE A 337 -15.06 -13.08 13.92
C ILE A 337 -15.63 -13.67 12.65
N MET A 338 -14.78 -14.29 11.84
CA MET A 338 -15.14 -15.02 10.64
C MET A 338 -14.44 -16.38 10.61
N GLN A 339 -15.16 -17.44 10.26
CA GLN A 339 -14.54 -18.73 9.98
C GLN A 339 -13.79 -18.69 8.63
N LEU A 340 -12.56 -19.22 8.59
CA LEU A 340 -11.79 -19.27 7.35
C LEU A 340 -12.29 -20.34 6.38
N LYS A 341 -12.84 -21.44 6.93
CA LYS A 341 -13.45 -22.54 6.20
C LYS A 341 -14.95 -22.59 6.54
N PRO A 342 -15.85 -22.75 5.55
CA PRO A 342 -17.26 -22.96 5.82
C PRO A 342 -17.48 -24.26 6.62
N GLY A 343 -18.25 -24.21 7.69
CA GLY A 343 -18.56 -25.38 8.51
C GLY A 343 -19.52 -25.07 9.65
N PRO A 344 -19.88 -26.09 10.45
CA PRO A 344 -20.62 -25.87 11.69
C PRO A 344 -19.80 -24.99 12.65
N SER A 345 -20.47 -24.07 13.32
CA SER A 345 -19.86 -23.29 14.40
C SER A 345 -19.97 -24.04 15.72
N PRO A 346 -18.91 -24.08 16.54
CA PRO A 346 -19.00 -24.64 17.89
C PRO A 346 -19.81 -23.71 18.81
N ASP A 347 -20.48 -24.28 19.81
CA ASP A 347 -21.41 -23.56 20.70
C ASP A 347 -20.75 -22.39 21.47
N TRP A 348 -19.48 -22.55 21.85
CA TRP A 348 -18.72 -21.52 22.55
C TRP A 348 -18.56 -20.25 21.71
N LEU A 349 -18.48 -20.36 20.38
CA LEU A 349 -18.27 -19.23 19.48
C LEU A 349 -19.49 -18.29 19.49
N SER A 350 -20.69 -18.88 19.52
CA SER A 350 -21.97 -18.15 19.66
C SER A 350 -22.16 -17.51 21.02
N SER A 351 -21.37 -17.91 22.02
CA SER A 351 -21.39 -17.36 23.38
C SER A 351 -20.46 -16.15 23.55
N THR A 352 -19.70 -15.78 22.52
CA THR A 352 -18.81 -14.62 22.56
C THR A 352 -19.57 -13.31 22.37
N ASP A 353 -19.10 -12.23 23.00
CA ASP A 353 -19.65 -10.87 22.80
C ASP A 353 -19.21 -10.21 21.47
N CYS A 354 -18.41 -10.91 20.66
CA CYS A 354 -17.95 -10.43 19.36
C CYS A 354 -19.03 -10.59 18.30
N GLU A 355 -19.02 -9.71 17.30
CA GLU A 355 -19.89 -9.88 16.13
C GLU A 355 -19.44 -11.09 15.31
N LEU A 356 -20.33 -12.05 15.08
CA LEU A 356 -20.04 -13.19 14.21
C LEU A 356 -20.48 -12.88 12.78
N ALA A 357 -19.54 -12.96 11.84
CA ALA A 357 -19.89 -12.97 10.43
C ALA A 357 -20.56 -14.31 10.09
N GLY A 358 -21.87 -14.27 9.84
CA GLY A 358 -22.63 -15.46 9.45
C GLY A 358 -22.08 -16.11 8.17
N PRO A 359 -22.40 -17.39 7.89
CA PRO A 359 -21.96 -18.07 6.68
C PRO A 359 -22.33 -17.29 5.41
N GLY A 360 -21.34 -16.94 4.59
CA GLY A 360 -21.51 -16.11 3.39
C GLY A 360 -21.82 -14.63 3.65
N GLY A 361 -22.01 -14.21 4.91
CA GLY A 361 -22.29 -12.84 5.30
C GLY A 361 -21.11 -11.89 5.10
N PRO A 362 -21.33 -10.58 4.94
CA PRO A 362 -20.28 -9.63 4.60
C PRO A 362 -19.29 -9.45 5.76
N PHE A 363 -18.04 -9.87 5.57
CA PHE A 363 -16.93 -9.52 6.46
C PHE A 363 -16.05 -8.47 5.78
N VAL A 364 -15.86 -7.31 6.42
CA VAL A 364 -15.08 -6.20 5.84
C VAL A 364 -13.80 -5.96 6.62
N TYR A 365 -12.67 -6.22 5.96
CA TYR A 365 -11.33 -5.99 6.47
C TYR A 365 -10.58 -5.02 5.55
N LEU A 366 -9.97 -3.97 6.12
CA LEU A 366 -9.23 -2.91 5.42
C LEU A 366 -9.94 -2.36 4.16
N GLY A 367 -11.27 -2.24 4.22
CA GLY A 367 -12.10 -1.69 3.13
C GLY A 367 -12.46 -2.68 2.00
N VAL A 368 -12.09 -3.96 2.13
CA VAL A 368 -12.41 -5.05 1.21
C VAL A 368 -13.35 -6.05 1.89
N GLN A 369 -14.36 -6.50 1.15
CA GLN A 369 -15.25 -7.57 1.61
C GLN A 369 -14.61 -8.93 1.30
N THR A 370 -14.40 -9.75 2.32
CA THR A 370 -13.68 -11.03 2.27
C THR A 370 -14.48 -12.13 2.97
N ASN A 371 -15.77 -12.27 2.65
CA ASN A 371 -16.66 -13.26 3.25
C ASN A 371 -16.26 -14.71 2.92
N THR A 372 -16.72 -15.67 3.74
CA THR A 372 -16.52 -17.12 3.55
C THR A 372 -17.88 -17.83 3.42
N PRO A 373 -18.23 -18.46 2.28
CA PRO A 373 -17.53 -18.42 0.99
C PRO A 373 -17.61 -17.03 0.36
N VAL A 374 -16.73 -16.79 -0.60
CA VAL A 374 -16.56 -15.48 -1.24
C VAL A 374 -17.65 -15.27 -2.27
N ASP A 375 -18.27 -14.10 -2.26
CA ASP A 375 -19.22 -13.68 -3.28
C ASP A 375 -18.67 -12.51 -4.12
N GLU A 376 -18.06 -12.83 -5.26
CA GLU A 376 -17.51 -11.83 -6.17
C GLU A 376 -18.58 -10.86 -6.72
N ARG A 377 -19.84 -11.31 -6.85
CA ARG A 377 -20.94 -10.45 -7.32
C ARG A 377 -21.31 -9.44 -6.24
N ALA A 378 -21.47 -9.87 -4.99
CA ALA A 378 -21.71 -8.96 -3.88
C ALA A 378 -20.57 -7.92 -3.71
N ILE A 379 -19.32 -8.32 -3.94
CA ILE A 379 -18.18 -7.40 -3.94
C ILE A 379 -18.31 -6.39 -5.08
N ALA A 380 -18.61 -6.85 -6.31
CA ALA A 380 -18.83 -5.97 -7.46
C ALA A 380 -19.95 -4.96 -7.18
N ASP A 381 -21.10 -5.43 -6.68
CA ASP A 381 -22.26 -4.60 -6.35
C ASP A 381 -21.92 -3.54 -5.29
N SER A 382 -21.15 -3.91 -4.26
CA SER A 382 -20.67 -2.96 -3.25
C SER A 382 -19.83 -1.83 -3.86
N ILE A 383 -18.99 -2.14 -4.84
CA ILE A 383 -18.18 -1.15 -5.54
C ILE A 383 -19.05 -0.28 -6.46
N VAL A 384 -19.98 -0.90 -7.19
CA VAL A 384 -20.96 -0.22 -8.03
C VAL A 384 -21.74 0.80 -7.19
N GLN A 385 -22.23 0.42 -6.00
CA GLN A 385 -22.93 1.34 -5.10
C GLN A 385 -22.04 2.50 -4.63
N LYS A 386 -20.76 2.25 -4.30
CA LYS A 386 -19.81 3.32 -3.95
C LYS A 386 -19.58 4.29 -5.10
N MET A 387 -19.48 3.79 -6.33
CA MET A 387 -19.33 4.62 -7.53
C MET A 387 -20.62 5.40 -7.81
N MET A 388 -21.80 4.78 -7.73
CA MET A 388 -23.09 5.46 -7.89
C MET A 388 -23.28 6.61 -6.90
N LYS A 389 -22.92 6.43 -5.61
CA LYS A 389 -22.97 7.51 -4.63
C LYS A 389 -22.11 8.72 -5.03
N LYS A 390 -20.90 8.49 -5.57
CA LYS A 390 -20.04 9.56 -6.09
C LYS A 390 -20.66 10.21 -7.34
N LEU A 391 -21.20 9.40 -8.25
CA LEU A 391 -21.85 9.86 -9.47
C LEU A 391 -23.05 10.75 -9.18
N ASN A 392 -23.93 10.33 -8.26
CA ASN A 392 -25.12 11.10 -7.85
C ASN A 392 -24.75 12.44 -7.22
N HIS A 393 -23.60 12.53 -6.54
CA HIS A 393 -23.09 13.80 -6.02
C HIS A 393 -22.61 14.75 -7.14
N TRP A 394 -22.13 14.21 -8.26
CA TRP A 394 -21.61 14.99 -9.38
C TRP A 394 -22.62 15.26 -10.49
N SER A 395 -23.63 14.41 -10.65
CA SER A 395 -24.70 14.61 -11.64
C SER A 395 -25.46 15.91 -11.41
N ASN A 396 -25.49 16.39 -10.16
CA ASN A 396 -26.08 17.66 -9.77
C ASN A 396 -25.17 18.88 -10.05
N ARG A 397 -24.00 18.68 -10.68
CA ARG A 397 -23.07 19.75 -11.07
C ARG A 397 -22.99 19.84 -12.59
N LEU A 398 -23.02 21.06 -13.14
CA LEU A 398 -22.79 21.33 -14.56
C LEU A 398 -21.30 21.12 -14.91
N LEU A 399 -20.90 19.87 -15.12
CA LEU A 399 -19.52 19.50 -15.43
C LEU A 399 -19.24 19.57 -16.94
N SER A 400 -18.16 20.25 -17.32
CA SER A 400 -17.63 20.22 -18.68
C SER A 400 -17.08 18.85 -19.07
N TRP A 401 -16.98 18.57 -20.37
CA TRP A 401 -16.41 17.31 -20.88
C TRP A 401 -15.00 17.02 -20.34
N PRO A 402 -14.03 17.97 -20.35
CA PRO A 402 -12.72 17.73 -19.75
C PRO A 402 -12.78 17.39 -18.26
N ALA A 403 -13.63 18.07 -17.49
CA ALA A 403 -13.79 17.80 -16.06
C ALA A 403 -14.35 16.39 -15.82
N LYS A 404 -15.33 15.95 -16.63
CA LYS A 404 -15.82 14.56 -16.60
C LYS A 404 -14.72 13.56 -16.90
N THR A 405 -13.87 13.81 -17.92
CA THR A 405 -12.75 12.91 -18.25
C THR A 405 -11.75 12.80 -17.09
N ILE A 406 -11.43 13.90 -16.41
CA ILE A 406 -10.54 13.90 -15.24
C ILE A 406 -11.15 13.06 -14.11
N LEU A 407 -12.41 13.31 -13.74
CA LEU A 407 -13.10 12.57 -12.68
C LEU A 407 -13.24 11.08 -13.02
N LEU A 408 -13.52 10.78 -14.29
CA LEU A 408 -13.61 9.43 -14.82
C LEU A 408 -12.30 8.67 -14.61
N LYS A 409 -11.17 9.26 -15.02
CA LYS A 409 -9.85 8.60 -14.92
C LYS A 409 -9.29 8.53 -13.51
N HIS A 410 -9.36 9.63 -12.77
CA HIS A 410 -8.64 9.76 -11.50
C HIS A 410 -9.48 9.39 -10.29
N VAL A 411 -10.81 9.30 -10.42
CA VAL A 411 -11.69 8.94 -9.30
C VAL A 411 -12.47 7.65 -9.60
N LEU A 412 -13.21 7.59 -10.70
CA LEU A 412 -14.05 6.43 -11.00
C LEU A 412 -13.22 5.19 -11.32
N ALA A 413 -12.25 5.31 -12.24
CA ALA A 413 -11.40 4.18 -12.60
C ALA A 413 -10.48 3.73 -11.47
N ALA A 414 -10.10 4.65 -10.57
CA ALA A 414 -9.24 4.35 -9.42
C ALA A 414 -10.00 3.67 -8.27
N THR A 415 -11.31 3.93 -8.12
CA THR A 415 -12.14 3.38 -7.05
C THR A 415 -12.13 1.84 -6.96
N PRO A 416 -12.27 1.08 -8.07
CA PRO A 416 -12.30 -0.38 -8.01
C PRO A 416 -10.92 -1.04 -7.93
N LEU A 417 -9.81 -0.32 -8.21
CA LEU A 417 -8.49 -0.94 -8.42
C LEU A 417 -8.00 -1.73 -7.21
N TYR A 418 -8.22 -1.21 -6.01
CA TYR A 418 -7.78 -1.84 -4.78
C TYR A 418 -8.45 -3.22 -4.56
N GLN A 419 -9.76 -3.31 -4.80
CA GLN A 419 -10.52 -4.57 -4.72
C GLN A 419 -10.21 -5.51 -5.89
N LEU A 420 -10.00 -4.96 -7.09
CA LEU A 420 -9.63 -5.73 -8.29
C LEU A 420 -8.30 -6.45 -8.14
N MET A 421 -7.30 -5.80 -7.55
CA MET A 421 -6.00 -6.44 -7.28
C MET A 421 -6.14 -7.56 -6.25
N SER A 422 -6.86 -7.30 -5.16
CA SER A 422 -6.92 -8.21 -4.00
C SER A 422 -7.80 -9.44 -4.22
N VAL A 423 -9.10 -9.26 -4.48
CA VAL A 423 -10.06 -10.37 -4.58
C VAL A 423 -10.31 -10.77 -6.03
N GLY A 424 -10.16 -9.83 -6.96
CA GLY A 424 -10.67 -9.99 -8.32
C GLY A 424 -12.18 -9.80 -8.37
N LEU A 425 -12.72 -9.66 -9.57
CA LEU A 425 -14.16 -9.53 -9.82
C LEU A 425 -14.54 -10.45 -10.99
N CYS A 426 -15.79 -10.88 -10.99
CA CYS A 426 -16.37 -11.58 -12.12
C CYS A 426 -16.44 -10.65 -13.34
N ARG A 427 -16.43 -11.25 -14.54
CA ARG A 427 -16.46 -10.50 -15.81
C ARG A 427 -17.65 -9.54 -15.88
N ASP A 428 -18.83 -10.00 -15.50
CA ASP A 428 -20.06 -9.20 -15.47
C ASP A 428 -19.92 -7.98 -14.55
N GLY A 429 -19.25 -8.15 -13.40
CA GLY A 429 -18.98 -7.07 -12.46
C GLY A 429 -18.08 -5.99 -13.07
N ILE A 430 -17.01 -6.39 -13.76
CA ILE A 430 -16.10 -5.47 -14.45
C ILE A 430 -16.82 -4.74 -15.58
N GLU A 431 -17.57 -5.46 -16.41
CA GLU A 431 -18.35 -4.89 -17.51
C GLU A 431 -19.41 -3.90 -16.98
N GLY A 432 -20.03 -4.20 -15.83
CA GLY A 432 -20.95 -3.32 -15.12
C GLY A 432 -20.28 -2.02 -14.65
N LEU A 433 -19.09 -2.11 -14.06
CA LEU A 433 -18.30 -0.94 -13.64
C LEU A 433 -17.89 -0.07 -14.85
N GLU A 434 -17.47 -0.68 -15.96
CA GLU A 434 -17.16 0.04 -17.18
C GLU A 434 -18.40 0.64 -17.85
N ARG A 435 -19.57 0.01 -17.69
CA ARG A 435 -20.85 0.59 -18.12
C ARG A 435 -21.17 1.86 -17.34
N LEU A 436 -20.98 1.87 -16.02
CA LEU A 436 -21.13 3.08 -15.20
C LEU A 436 -20.17 4.21 -15.63
N CYS A 437 -18.93 3.86 -15.94
CA CYS A 437 -17.93 4.80 -16.46
C CYS A 437 -18.39 5.43 -17.79
N ARG A 438 -18.92 4.61 -18.71
CA ARG A 438 -19.52 5.07 -19.97
C ARG A 438 -20.72 5.98 -19.75
N THR A 439 -21.65 5.58 -18.90
CA THR A 439 -22.85 6.35 -18.58
C THR A 439 -22.51 7.70 -17.95
N PHE A 440 -21.48 7.79 -17.10
CA PHE A 440 -21.05 9.08 -16.55
C PHE A 440 -20.54 10.04 -17.61
N LEU A 441 -19.78 9.53 -18.58
CA LEU A 441 -19.24 10.35 -19.66
C LEU A 441 -20.39 10.89 -20.53
N TRP A 442 -21.24 10.01 -21.07
CA TRP A 442 -22.27 10.36 -22.05
C TRP A 442 -23.57 10.93 -21.45
N GLY A 443 -23.85 10.65 -20.18
CA GLY A 443 -25.01 11.14 -19.44
C GLY A 443 -26.22 10.21 -19.47
N TRP A 444 -27.33 10.72 -18.94
CA TRP A 444 -28.63 10.04 -18.83
C TRP A 444 -29.68 10.78 -19.66
N ASN A 445 -30.66 10.04 -20.16
CA ASN A 445 -31.83 10.50 -20.91
C ASN A 445 -32.82 11.17 -19.95
N GLU A 446 -33.82 11.87 -20.49
CA GLU A 446 -34.89 12.48 -19.69
C GLU A 446 -35.71 11.44 -18.91
N GLU A 447 -35.79 10.21 -19.44
CA GLU A 447 -36.43 9.05 -18.80
C GLU A 447 -35.56 8.37 -17.73
N GLY A 448 -34.35 8.88 -17.46
CA GLY A 448 -33.43 8.30 -16.49
C GLY A 448 -32.72 7.02 -16.97
N SER A 449 -32.76 6.72 -18.27
CA SER A 449 -31.97 5.65 -18.90
C SER A 449 -30.60 6.17 -19.39
N PRO A 450 -29.55 5.33 -19.54
CA PRO A 450 -28.24 5.78 -20.05
C PRO A 450 -28.31 6.28 -21.50
N LYS A 451 -27.63 7.39 -21.81
CA LYS A 451 -27.50 7.88 -23.20
C LYS A 451 -26.66 6.91 -24.03
N SER A 452 -27.04 6.76 -25.30
CA SER A 452 -26.22 6.05 -26.29
C SER A 452 -24.83 6.67 -26.36
N SER A 453 -23.80 5.81 -26.38
CA SER A 453 -22.42 6.26 -26.52
C SER A 453 -22.23 6.86 -27.91
N LEU A 454 -21.82 8.13 -27.99
CA LEU A 454 -21.61 8.82 -29.27
C LEU A 454 -20.37 8.31 -30.02
N VAL A 455 -19.44 7.70 -29.28
CA VAL A 455 -18.19 7.15 -29.80
C VAL A 455 -17.97 5.77 -29.19
N ALA A 456 -17.49 4.81 -30.00
CA ALA A 456 -17.10 3.48 -29.54
C ALA A 456 -16.08 3.56 -28.39
N TRP A 457 -16.24 2.73 -27.37
CA TRP A 457 -15.45 2.84 -26.15
C TRP A 457 -13.96 2.54 -26.38
N GLU A 458 -13.68 1.64 -27.33
CA GLU A 458 -12.34 1.31 -27.80
C GLU A 458 -11.64 2.50 -28.45
N ARG A 459 -12.40 3.39 -29.11
CA ARG A 459 -11.88 4.64 -29.67
C ARG A 459 -11.67 5.71 -28.59
N VAL A 460 -12.54 5.74 -27.58
CA VAL A 460 -12.34 6.58 -26.37
C VAL A 460 -11.08 6.13 -25.60
N ALA A 461 -10.78 4.84 -25.60
CA ALA A 461 -9.61 4.26 -24.94
C ALA A 461 -8.27 4.60 -25.62
N GLN A 462 -8.27 4.96 -26.90
CA GLN A 462 -7.04 5.30 -27.62
C GLN A 462 -6.27 6.46 -26.98
N PRO A 463 -4.93 6.53 -27.16
CA PRO A 463 -4.14 7.68 -26.74
C PRO A 463 -4.69 9.01 -27.25
N LYS A 464 -4.42 10.10 -26.53
CA LYS A 464 -4.85 11.46 -26.94
C LYS A 464 -4.33 11.84 -28.33
N LEU A 465 -3.11 11.39 -28.65
CA LEU A 465 -2.47 11.61 -29.95
C LEU A 465 -3.24 10.94 -31.10
N LYS A 466 -3.88 9.80 -30.84
CA LYS A 466 -4.76 9.08 -31.79
C LYS A 466 -6.22 9.58 -31.76
N GLY A 467 -6.46 10.73 -31.13
CA GLY A 467 -7.80 11.33 -31.02
C GLY A 467 -8.71 10.67 -29.99
N GLY A 468 -8.19 9.77 -29.14
CA GLY A 468 -8.92 9.20 -28.01
C GLY A 468 -8.79 10.02 -26.73
N LEU A 469 -9.35 9.53 -25.63
CA LEU A 469 -9.22 10.16 -24.31
C LEU A 469 -8.10 9.55 -23.48
N GLY A 470 -7.47 8.46 -23.91
CA GLY A 470 -6.46 7.69 -23.17
C GLY A 470 -7.06 6.96 -21.97
N TRP A 471 -8.25 6.36 -22.14
CA TRP A 471 -8.89 5.56 -21.11
C TRP A 471 -8.29 4.16 -21.08
N ASP A 472 -7.87 3.69 -19.90
CA ASP A 472 -7.40 2.31 -19.74
C ASP A 472 -8.51 1.44 -19.12
N PHE A 473 -8.78 0.31 -19.78
CA PHE A 473 -9.75 -0.68 -19.32
C PHE A 473 -9.41 -1.18 -17.91
N LEU A 474 -10.44 -1.41 -17.11
CA LEU A 474 -10.26 -1.77 -15.69
C LEU A 474 -9.55 -3.11 -15.54
N GLN A 475 -9.89 -4.07 -16.40
CA GLN A 475 -9.24 -5.38 -16.44
C GLN A 475 -7.74 -5.27 -16.78
N ASP A 476 -7.37 -4.36 -17.70
CA ASP A 476 -5.98 -4.17 -18.10
C ASP A 476 -5.17 -3.57 -16.94
N LYS A 477 -5.73 -2.59 -16.23
CA LYS A 477 -5.09 -2.05 -15.01
C LYS A 477 -4.90 -3.12 -13.96
N ALA A 478 -5.93 -3.93 -13.71
CA ALA A 478 -5.86 -5.02 -12.73
C ALA A 478 -4.77 -6.04 -13.12
N ASP A 479 -4.72 -6.44 -14.40
CA ASP A 479 -3.73 -7.39 -14.89
C ASP A 479 -2.30 -6.86 -14.72
N VAL A 480 -2.04 -5.60 -15.09
CA VAL A 480 -0.73 -4.95 -14.93
C VAL A 480 -0.33 -4.83 -13.46
N LEU A 481 -1.28 -4.49 -12.58
CA LEU A 481 -1.01 -4.40 -11.14
C LEU A 481 -0.70 -5.77 -10.52
N ASN A 482 -1.34 -6.84 -11.00
CA ASN A 482 -1.05 -8.20 -10.56
C ASN A 482 0.37 -8.66 -10.96
N VAL A 483 0.94 -8.14 -12.05
CA VAL A 483 2.35 -8.45 -12.42
C VAL A 483 3.31 -8.04 -11.30
N ARG A 484 3.08 -6.90 -10.64
CA ARG A 484 3.88 -6.47 -9.47
C ARG A 484 3.75 -7.43 -8.29
N LEU A 485 2.60 -8.05 -8.10
CA LEU A 485 2.43 -9.07 -7.06
C LEU A 485 3.24 -10.32 -7.41
N VAL A 486 3.20 -10.77 -8.66
CA VAL A 486 4.02 -11.89 -9.12
C VAL A 486 5.51 -11.62 -8.88
N GLU A 487 5.97 -10.40 -9.16
CA GLU A 487 7.36 -9.99 -8.87
C GLU A 487 7.73 -10.19 -7.39
N GLN A 488 6.84 -9.89 -6.43
CA GLN A 488 7.11 -10.11 -5.01
C GLN A 488 7.25 -11.60 -4.65
N ILE A 489 6.47 -12.48 -5.31
CA ILE A 489 6.59 -13.93 -5.15
C ILE A 489 7.98 -14.39 -5.64
N ILE A 490 8.41 -13.86 -6.79
CA ILE A 490 9.69 -14.18 -7.42
C ILE A 490 10.88 -13.74 -6.57
N ARG A 491 10.84 -12.49 -6.09
CA ARG A 491 11.87 -11.94 -5.20
C ARG A 491 11.95 -12.66 -3.86
N GLY A 492 10.90 -13.38 -3.49
CA GLY A 492 10.86 -14.13 -2.25
C GLY A 492 10.75 -13.26 -1.01
N SER A 493 9.86 -12.26 -1.07
CA SER A 493 9.54 -11.43 0.08
C SER A 493 9.13 -12.27 1.30
N ASP A 494 9.54 -11.84 2.50
CA ASP A 494 9.12 -12.45 3.78
C ASP A 494 7.66 -12.12 4.15
N ALA A 495 6.92 -11.42 3.29
CA ALA A 495 5.50 -11.15 3.49
C ALA A 495 4.68 -12.46 3.57
N GLU A 496 3.75 -12.54 4.52
CA GLU A 496 2.96 -13.76 4.80
C GLU A 496 2.20 -14.29 3.59
N TRP A 497 1.60 -13.39 2.79
CA TRP A 497 0.90 -13.79 1.59
C TRP A 497 1.82 -14.46 0.56
N VAL A 498 3.10 -14.06 0.48
CA VAL A 498 4.10 -14.68 -0.40
C VAL A 498 4.46 -16.07 0.12
N GLN A 499 4.57 -16.25 1.44
CA GLN A 499 4.83 -17.56 2.05
C GLN A 499 3.66 -18.52 1.81
N LEU A 500 2.42 -18.06 2.03
CA LEU A 500 1.21 -18.79 1.65
C LEU A 500 1.19 -19.13 0.15
N ALA A 501 1.53 -18.17 -0.71
CA ALA A 501 1.60 -18.39 -2.15
C ALA A 501 2.60 -19.48 -2.52
N ARG A 502 3.78 -19.46 -1.90
CA ARG A 502 4.82 -20.49 -2.07
C ARG A 502 4.32 -21.86 -1.60
N SER A 503 3.68 -21.95 -0.44
CA SER A 503 3.12 -23.21 0.06
C SER A 503 2.10 -23.81 -0.90
N PHE A 504 1.21 -22.99 -1.49
CA PHE A 504 0.28 -23.44 -2.52
C PHE A 504 0.99 -23.92 -3.79
N ILE A 505 1.98 -23.16 -4.28
CA ILE A 505 2.75 -23.53 -5.47
C ILE A 505 3.51 -24.85 -5.23
N LEU A 506 4.20 -24.98 -4.10
CA LEU A 506 4.92 -26.20 -3.72
C LEU A 506 3.97 -27.40 -3.57
N ARG A 507 2.80 -27.21 -2.95
CA ARG A 507 1.79 -28.28 -2.84
C ARG A 507 1.25 -28.70 -4.21
N THR A 508 1.03 -27.75 -5.12
CA THR A 508 0.63 -28.03 -6.51
C THR A 508 1.70 -28.86 -7.22
N LEU A 509 2.97 -28.48 -7.08
CA LEU A 509 4.10 -29.22 -7.67
C LEU A 509 4.26 -30.63 -7.07
N ARG A 510 3.94 -30.83 -5.78
CA ARG A 510 4.04 -32.13 -5.07
C ARG A 510 2.85 -33.07 -5.33
N LYS A 511 1.61 -32.56 -5.45
CA LYS A 511 0.36 -33.36 -5.53
C LYS A 511 0.18 -34.12 -6.85
N GLY A 512 0.76 -33.65 -7.96
CA GLY A 512 0.77 -34.46 -9.17
C GLY A 512 1.07 -33.74 -10.47
N SER A 513 1.37 -34.55 -11.48
CA SER A 513 0.96 -34.33 -12.89
C SER A 513 1.58 -33.19 -13.70
N TYR A 514 2.67 -32.56 -13.24
CA TYR A 514 3.66 -32.03 -14.19
C TYR A 514 4.48 -33.20 -14.72
N GLN A 515 3.90 -34.00 -15.62
CA GLN A 515 4.60 -35.09 -16.29
C GLN A 515 5.93 -34.57 -16.84
N LYS A 516 7.02 -35.27 -16.53
CA LYS A 516 8.33 -35.13 -17.22
C LYS A 516 8.18 -35.03 -18.75
N GLU A 517 7.15 -35.68 -19.31
CA GLU A 517 6.83 -35.65 -20.75
C GLU A 517 6.32 -34.27 -21.23
N ARG A 518 5.58 -33.52 -20.40
CA ARG A 518 5.18 -32.13 -20.71
C ARG A 518 6.32 -31.12 -20.53
N ILE A 519 7.39 -31.47 -19.84
CA ILE A 519 8.61 -30.65 -19.80
C ILE A 519 9.51 -31.00 -21.00
N GLN A 520 9.51 -32.26 -21.46
CA GLN A 520 10.35 -32.71 -22.57
C GLN A 520 9.84 -32.28 -23.96
N TRP A 521 8.54 -32.31 -24.22
CA TRP A 521 7.98 -31.93 -25.54
C TRP A 521 7.87 -30.41 -25.75
N THR A 522 7.75 -29.62 -24.69
CA THR A 522 7.57 -28.16 -24.75
C THR A 522 8.89 -27.38 -24.90
N LEU A 523 10.01 -28.08 -25.10
CA LEU A 523 11.33 -27.48 -25.24
C LEU A 523 11.89 -27.47 -26.68
N GLN A 524 11.19 -28.05 -27.66
CA GLN A 524 11.76 -28.18 -29.02
C GLN A 524 11.34 -27.08 -29.99
N GLU A 525 10.20 -26.40 -29.82
CA GLU A 525 9.82 -25.31 -30.72
C GLU A 525 9.11 -24.20 -29.93
N SER A 526 9.72 -23.00 -29.93
CA SER A 526 9.23 -21.74 -29.32
C SER A 526 9.13 -21.72 -27.77
N MET A 527 9.90 -20.82 -27.15
CA MET A 527 9.96 -20.53 -25.71
C MET A 527 8.64 -19.94 -25.13
N THR A 528 7.59 -20.74 -25.05
CA THR A 528 6.31 -20.46 -24.36
C THR A 528 6.26 -21.23 -23.03
N LEU A 529 6.77 -20.62 -21.97
CA LEU A 529 6.64 -21.15 -20.61
C LEU A 529 5.28 -20.79 -20.04
N LEU A 530 4.39 -21.78 -20.04
CA LEU A 530 3.00 -21.66 -19.61
C LEU A 530 2.61 -22.36 -18.28
N PRO A 531 3.45 -22.90 -17.36
CA PRO A 531 2.95 -23.96 -16.51
C PRO A 531 2.53 -23.57 -15.07
N LEU A 532 2.11 -22.34 -14.77
CA LEU A 532 1.57 -22.03 -13.43
C LEU A 532 0.39 -21.03 -13.44
N THR A 533 -0.34 -20.94 -14.55
CA THR A 533 -1.62 -20.18 -14.57
C THR A 533 -2.72 -20.85 -13.74
N LYS A 534 -2.50 -22.10 -13.31
CA LYS A 534 -3.40 -22.85 -12.43
C LYS A 534 -2.59 -23.36 -11.23
N VAL A 535 -3.05 -22.99 -10.05
CA VAL A 535 -2.53 -23.41 -8.75
C VAL A 535 -3.64 -24.17 -8.06
N ASP A 536 -3.39 -25.44 -7.74
CA ASP A 536 -4.42 -26.31 -7.17
C ASP A 536 -4.84 -25.81 -5.79
N GLY A 537 -6.14 -25.64 -5.61
CA GLY A 537 -6.71 -25.14 -4.36
C GLY A 537 -6.61 -23.63 -4.15
N SER A 538 -6.04 -22.86 -5.08
CA SER A 538 -6.02 -21.39 -5.01
C SER A 538 -6.47 -20.71 -6.32
N PRO A 539 -7.76 -20.37 -6.43
CA PRO A 539 -8.28 -19.52 -7.50
C PRO A 539 -7.61 -18.14 -7.53
N THR A 540 -7.29 -17.57 -6.36
CA THR A 540 -6.65 -16.25 -6.26
C THR A 540 -5.26 -16.25 -6.88
N LEU A 541 -4.40 -17.21 -6.55
CA LEU A 541 -3.07 -17.30 -7.16
C LEU A 541 -3.13 -17.62 -8.65
N SER A 542 -4.03 -18.53 -9.04
CA SER A 542 -4.28 -18.84 -10.45
C SER A 542 -4.59 -17.57 -11.25
N ARG A 543 -5.47 -16.70 -10.72
CA ARG A 543 -5.81 -15.41 -11.32
C ARG A 543 -4.60 -14.47 -11.41
N ILE A 544 -3.87 -14.30 -10.32
CA ILE A 544 -2.69 -13.40 -10.26
C ILE A 544 -1.62 -13.85 -11.27
N LEU A 545 -1.32 -15.14 -11.32
CA LEU A 545 -0.33 -15.70 -12.25
C LEU A 545 -0.81 -15.65 -13.71
N ALA A 546 -2.11 -15.86 -13.96
CA ALA A 546 -2.70 -15.72 -15.29
C ALA A 546 -2.63 -14.28 -15.84
N SER A 547 -2.65 -13.25 -14.98
CA SER A 547 -2.48 -11.86 -15.42
C SER A 547 -1.14 -11.62 -16.12
N CYS A 548 -0.04 -12.25 -15.66
CA CYS A 548 1.26 -12.15 -16.35
C CYS A 548 1.19 -12.70 -17.78
N TYR A 549 0.52 -13.84 -17.98
CA TYR A 549 0.32 -14.42 -19.30
C TYR A 549 -0.52 -13.50 -20.21
N LYS A 550 -1.60 -12.92 -19.69
CA LYS A 550 -2.45 -11.98 -20.43
C LYS A 550 -1.68 -10.73 -20.87
N VAL A 551 -0.90 -10.13 -19.96
CA VAL A 551 -0.07 -8.95 -20.26
C VAL A 551 0.97 -9.30 -21.31
N ARG A 552 1.70 -10.41 -21.15
CA ARG A 552 2.69 -10.88 -22.15
C ARG A 552 2.06 -11.09 -23.52
N LYS A 553 0.91 -11.77 -23.60
CA LYS A 553 0.23 -12.03 -24.88
C LYS A 553 -0.12 -10.73 -25.60
N ARG A 554 -0.61 -9.73 -24.87
CA ARG A 554 -0.95 -8.41 -25.42
C ARG A 554 0.29 -7.67 -25.93
N LEU A 555 1.41 -7.72 -25.22
CA LEU A 555 2.69 -7.13 -25.65
C LEU A 555 3.31 -7.85 -26.85
N SER A 556 3.22 -9.18 -26.90
CA SER A 556 3.73 -9.96 -28.04
C SER A 556 2.92 -9.79 -29.33
N TRP A 557 1.68 -9.32 -29.22
CA TRP A 557 0.80 -9.09 -30.38
C TRP A 557 1.04 -7.73 -31.03
N SER A 558 1.66 -6.77 -30.31
CA SER A 558 2.01 -5.44 -30.84
C SER A 558 3.40 -5.36 -31.45
N SER A 559 4.27 -6.34 -31.23
CA SER A 559 5.58 -6.42 -31.90
C SER A 559 6.05 -7.87 -32.01
N SER A 560 6.02 -8.37 -33.23
CA SER A 560 6.71 -9.61 -33.61
C SER A 560 8.21 -9.45 -33.35
N GLY A 561 8.67 -9.82 -32.15
CA GLY A 561 10.11 -9.92 -31.83
C GLY A 561 10.66 -8.99 -30.74
N SER A 562 9.84 -8.26 -29.97
CA SER A 562 10.35 -7.33 -28.95
C SER A 562 11.21 -7.98 -27.86
N GLU A 563 12.27 -7.28 -27.48
CA GLU A 563 13.20 -7.65 -26.40
C GLU A 563 12.47 -7.88 -25.07
N ILE A 564 11.49 -7.03 -24.75
CA ILE A 564 10.64 -7.12 -23.54
C ILE A 564 9.90 -8.46 -23.45
N GLY A 565 9.40 -8.98 -24.58
CA GLY A 565 8.74 -10.29 -24.64
C GLY A 565 9.70 -11.45 -24.36
N LYS A 566 10.97 -11.30 -24.74
CA LYS A 566 12.04 -12.24 -24.40
C LYS A 566 12.36 -12.13 -22.90
N GLU A 567 12.55 -10.92 -22.37
CA GLU A 567 12.87 -10.65 -20.95
C GLU A 567 11.80 -11.17 -19.96
N LEU A 568 10.51 -11.00 -20.24
CA LEU A 568 9.44 -11.55 -19.41
C LEU A 568 9.43 -13.09 -19.38
N SER A 569 9.92 -13.73 -20.45
CA SER A 569 10.10 -15.19 -20.51
C SER A 569 11.25 -15.65 -19.62
N TRP A 570 12.34 -14.87 -19.54
CA TRP A 570 13.50 -15.13 -18.69
C TRP A 570 13.15 -15.08 -17.20
N ILE A 571 12.38 -14.08 -16.80
CA ILE A 571 11.91 -13.92 -15.42
C ILE A 571 11.16 -15.18 -14.95
N GLN A 572 10.31 -15.76 -15.80
CA GLN A 572 9.57 -16.99 -15.49
C GLN A 572 10.47 -18.22 -15.33
N VAL A 573 11.49 -18.40 -16.18
CA VAL A 573 12.46 -19.51 -16.06
C VAL A 573 13.26 -19.40 -14.76
N LEU A 574 13.80 -18.20 -14.50
CA LEU A 574 14.65 -17.95 -13.34
C LEU A 574 13.89 -18.13 -12.02
N THR A 575 12.58 -17.80 -12.01
CA THR A 575 11.67 -18.02 -10.87
C THR A 575 11.51 -19.51 -10.55
N LEU A 576 11.22 -20.34 -11.55
CA LEU A 576 11.01 -21.76 -11.32
C LEU A 576 12.31 -22.43 -10.87
N ARG A 577 13.45 -21.99 -11.41
CA ARG A 577 14.76 -22.54 -11.06
C ARG A 577 15.28 -22.07 -9.70
N SER A 578 15.00 -20.82 -9.29
CA SER A 578 15.35 -20.34 -7.94
C SER A 578 14.59 -21.12 -6.85
N LEU A 579 13.30 -21.39 -7.09
CA LEU A 579 12.47 -22.22 -6.21
C LEU A 579 12.94 -23.68 -6.19
N GLU A 580 13.36 -24.24 -7.33
CA GLU A 580 13.94 -25.60 -7.39
C GLU A 580 15.28 -25.72 -6.64
N LEU A 581 16.15 -24.71 -6.72
CA LEU A 581 17.47 -24.71 -6.09
C LEU A 581 17.44 -24.43 -4.59
N GLN A 582 16.52 -23.57 -4.12
CA GLN A 582 16.35 -23.31 -2.69
C GLN A 582 15.66 -24.48 -1.96
N GLU A 583 14.74 -25.18 -2.62
CA GLU A 583 13.84 -26.15 -1.97
C GLU A 583 14.03 -27.62 -2.44
N GLY A 584 15.12 -27.91 -3.17
CA GLY A 584 15.55 -29.28 -3.49
C GLY A 584 14.65 -30.04 -4.48
N VAL A 585 13.86 -29.35 -5.31
CA VAL A 585 12.94 -29.97 -6.27
C VAL A 585 13.69 -30.31 -7.58
N ARG A 586 13.83 -31.61 -7.91
CA ARG A 586 14.55 -32.07 -9.13
C ARG A 586 13.65 -32.05 -10.37
N GLY A 587 13.81 -31.06 -11.27
CA GLY A 587 13.03 -30.94 -12.51
C GLY A 587 13.81 -30.81 -13.84
N ILE A 588 14.89 -30.03 -13.93
CA ILE A 588 15.52 -29.68 -15.23
C ILE A 588 16.88 -30.40 -15.46
N PRO A 589 17.13 -31.03 -16.63
CA PRO A 589 18.40 -31.70 -16.95
C PRO A 589 19.56 -30.71 -17.25
N PRO A 590 20.81 -30.99 -16.83
CA PRO A 590 21.94 -30.04 -16.87
C PRO A 590 22.41 -29.58 -18.26
N ARG A 591 22.25 -30.39 -19.31
CA ARG A 591 22.81 -30.09 -20.64
C ARG A 591 22.14 -28.92 -21.37
N LYS A 592 20.90 -28.56 -21.02
CA LYS A 592 20.19 -27.40 -21.60
C LYS A 592 20.49 -26.09 -20.86
N GLU A 593 21.06 -26.17 -19.66
CA GLU A 593 21.43 -25.01 -18.83
C GLU A 593 22.59 -24.21 -19.42
N ILE A 594 23.60 -24.93 -19.96
CA ILE A 594 24.80 -24.33 -20.56
C ILE A 594 24.45 -23.56 -21.86
N GLY A 595 23.49 -24.06 -22.63
CA GLY A 595 23.04 -23.38 -23.86
C GLY A 595 22.28 -22.08 -23.59
N PHE A 596 21.58 -22.00 -22.44
CA PHE A 596 20.82 -20.83 -22.03
C PHE A 596 21.73 -19.73 -21.47
N LEU A 597 22.68 -20.10 -20.59
CA LEU A 597 23.69 -19.19 -20.05
C LEU A 597 24.54 -18.54 -21.16
N LYS A 598 24.97 -19.34 -22.15
CA LYS A 598 25.69 -18.83 -23.32
C LYS A 598 24.90 -17.84 -24.17
N LYS A 599 23.57 -18.02 -24.32
CA LYS A 599 22.71 -17.09 -25.07
C LYS A 599 22.47 -15.77 -24.33
N ALA A 600 22.59 -15.77 -23.00
CA ALA A 600 22.47 -14.57 -22.17
C ALA A 600 23.82 -13.87 -21.92
N GLY A 601 24.92 -14.38 -22.48
CA GLY A 601 26.27 -13.82 -22.26
C GLY A 601 26.79 -14.02 -20.83
N LEU A 602 26.26 -14.98 -20.07
CA LEU A 602 26.65 -15.26 -18.70
C LEU A 602 27.54 -16.52 -18.66
N GLU A 603 28.70 -16.40 -18.02
CA GLU A 603 29.74 -17.43 -18.03
C GLU A 603 29.43 -18.62 -17.12
N SER A 604 28.69 -18.39 -16.02
CA SER A 604 28.32 -19.44 -15.07
C SER A 604 26.98 -19.18 -14.37
N MET A 605 26.43 -20.23 -13.76
CA MET A 605 25.18 -20.18 -13.00
C MET A 605 25.33 -19.40 -11.68
N GLU A 606 26.52 -19.40 -11.08
CA GLU A 606 26.83 -18.59 -9.89
C GLU A 606 26.75 -17.10 -10.22
N VAL A 607 27.31 -16.68 -11.36
CA VAL A 607 27.20 -15.30 -11.85
C VAL A 607 25.75 -14.94 -12.16
N ALA A 608 24.96 -15.84 -12.76
CA ALA A 608 23.55 -15.60 -13.02
C ALA A 608 22.72 -15.41 -11.73
N MET A 609 22.98 -16.22 -10.70
CA MET A 609 22.34 -16.10 -9.39
C MET A 609 22.81 -14.87 -8.63
N GLU A 610 24.08 -14.48 -8.76
CA GLU A 610 24.65 -13.29 -8.14
C GLU A 610 24.12 -12.00 -8.82
N VAL A 611 23.93 -12.00 -10.14
CA VAL A 611 23.25 -10.91 -10.88
C VAL A 611 21.76 -10.81 -10.50
N ALA A 612 21.07 -11.94 -10.32
CA ALA A 612 19.68 -11.95 -9.86
C ALA A 612 19.52 -11.50 -8.39
N ARG A 613 20.48 -11.84 -7.52
CA ARG A 613 20.49 -11.46 -6.09
C ARG A 613 20.97 -10.02 -5.86
N SER A 614 21.93 -9.54 -6.65
CA SER A 614 22.49 -8.18 -6.54
C SER A 614 21.60 -7.11 -7.15
N GLY A 615 20.60 -7.50 -7.95
CA GLY A 615 19.73 -6.55 -8.65
C GLY A 615 20.46 -5.74 -9.72
N GLY A 616 21.71 -6.07 -10.09
CA GLY A 616 22.52 -5.27 -11.03
C GLY A 616 21.90 -5.12 -12.43
N TRP A 617 21.18 -6.13 -12.90
CA TRP A 617 20.42 -6.05 -14.16
C TRP A 617 19.11 -5.25 -14.01
N LEU A 618 18.55 -5.23 -12.80
CA LEU A 618 17.35 -4.46 -12.45
C LEU A 618 17.63 -3.03 -12.03
N ASN A 619 18.86 -2.67 -11.63
CA ASN A 619 19.26 -1.27 -11.51
C ASN A 619 19.28 -0.59 -12.88
N LYS A 620 19.54 -1.35 -13.95
CA LYS A 620 19.27 -0.94 -15.34
C LYS A 620 17.77 -0.75 -15.64
N LEU A 621 16.89 -1.61 -15.10
CA LEU A 621 15.42 -1.48 -15.22
C LEU A 621 14.78 -0.45 -14.26
N ASN A 622 15.48 -0.07 -13.18
CA ASN A 622 15.01 0.88 -12.16
C ASN A 622 15.57 2.30 -12.37
N SER A 623 16.74 2.46 -13.00
CA SER A 623 17.31 3.77 -13.34
C SER A 623 16.64 4.42 -14.54
N GLU A 624 15.97 3.62 -15.37
CA GLU A 624 15.31 4.06 -16.59
C GLU A 624 13.82 3.79 -16.45
N GLY A 625 13.00 4.82 -16.63
CA GLY A 625 11.57 4.79 -16.40
C GLY A 625 10.83 3.90 -17.40
N ILE A 626 10.98 2.58 -17.31
CA ILE A 626 10.37 1.62 -18.23
C ILE A 626 8.83 1.61 -18.13
N TYR A 627 8.24 2.15 -17.07
CA TYR A 627 6.79 2.44 -17.07
C TYR A 627 6.42 3.57 -18.03
N ALA A 628 7.29 4.56 -18.19
CA ALA A 628 7.20 5.56 -19.25
C ALA A 628 7.66 4.96 -20.58
N GLU A 629 8.66 4.09 -20.66
CA GLU A 629 9.09 3.48 -21.93
C GLU A 629 8.14 2.41 -22.47
N ILE A 630 7.44 1.63 -21.66
CA ILE A 630 6.36 0.73 -22.13
C ILE A 630 5.18 1.56 -22.65
N TYR A 631 4.96 2.75 -22.08
CA TYR A 631 3.92 3.68 -22.51
C TYR A 631 4.36 4.54 -23.70
N MET A 632 5.63 4.91 -23.79
CA MET A 632 6.26 5.75 -24.82
C MET A 632 6.72 4.94 -26.02
N ALA A 633 7.24 3.72 -25.87
CA ALA A 633 7.51 2.79 -26.97
C ALA A 633 6.21 2.43 -27.71
N ARG A 634 5.10 2.28 -26.97
CA ARG A 634 3.77 2.14 -27.58
C ARG A 634 3.30 3.38 -28.34
N ILE A 635 3.79 4.58 -27.97
CA ILE A 635 3.49 5.84 -28.68
C ILE A 635 4.45 6.02 -29.87
N LEU A 636 5.75 5.74 -29.69
CA LEU A 636 6.82 5.97 -30.66
C LEU A 636 6.84 4.92 -31.78
N GLU A 637 6.61 3.63 -31.49
CA GLU A 637 6.51 2.58 -32.54
C GLU A 637 5.26 2.79 -33.42
N GLU A 638 4.16 3.27 -32.83
CA GLU A 638 2.92 3.59 -33.57
C GLU A 638 3.05 4.91 -34.37
N GLU A 639 3.93 5.84 -33.95
CA GLU A 639 4.26 7.07 -34.66
C GLU A 639 5.20 6.81 -35.85
N GLU A 640 6.19 5.92 -35.71
CA GLU A 640 7.13 5.57 -36.78
C GLU A 640 6.44 4.77 -37.91
N GLU A 641 5.56 3.81 -37.57
CA GLU A 641 4.73 3.10 -38.56
C GLU A 641 3.70 4.02 -39.26
N TRP A 642 3.14 5.01 -38.54
CA TRP A 642 2.20 5.95 -39.13
C TRP A 642 2.90 6.94 -40.07
N PHE A 643 4.08 7.46 -39.68
CA PHE A 643 4.89 8.35 -40.50
C PHE A 643 5.38 7.65 -41.78
N GLN A 644 5.90 6.42 -41.68
CA GLN A 644 6.34 5.64 -42.84
C GLN A 644 5.19 5.29 -43.81
N LYS A 645 3.96 5.10 -43.30
CA LYS A 645 2.78 4.80 -44.15
C LYS A 645 2.18 6.03 -44.84
N HIS A 646 2.43 7.24 -44.34
CA HIS A 646 1.74 8.45 -44.82
C HIS A 646 2.71 9.53 -45.35
N SER A 647 4.02 9.30 -45.34
CA SER A 647 5.01 10.20 -45.96
C SER A 647 5.10 10.06 -47.49
N ASP A 648 4.78 8.90 -48.05
CA ASP A 648 5.05 8.59 -49.47
C ASP A 648 3.85 8.79 -50.41
N GLY A 649 2.75 9.37 -49.93
CA GLY A 649 1.49 9.42 -50.67
C GLY A 649 0.70 10.71 -50.49
N ALA A 650 1.28 11.87 -50.76
CA ALA A 650 0.55 13.13 -50.81
C ALA A 650 0.81 13.88 -52.13
N ALA A 651 0.48 13.25 -53.26
CA ALA A 651 0.13 13.98 -54.47
C ALA A 651 -1.33 14.44 -54.34
N CYS A 652 -1.52 15.76 -54.35
CA CYS A 652 -2.78 16.46 -54.13
C CYS A 652 -3.83 16.07 -55.19
N GLY A 653 -4.99 15.57 -54.74
CA GLY A 653 -6.15 15.28 -55.58
C GLY A 653 -7.44 15.68 -54.87
N ASN A 654 -8.08 16.72 -55.39
CA ASN A 654 -9.26 17.41 -54.87
C ASN A 654 -10.43 16.49 -54.46
N GLN A 655 -10.92 16.62 -53.22
CA GLN A 655 -12.22 17.21 -52.90
C GLN A 655 -12.50 17.13 -51.38
N GLN A 656 -13.07 18.23 -50.87
CA GLN A 656 -13.55 18.49 -49.49
C GLN A 656 -12.53 19.04 -48.49
N GLN A 657 -12.59 20.38 -48.33
CA GLN A 657 -12.12 21.15 -47.18
C GLN A 657 -13.35 21.76 -46.49
N PRO A 658 -13.35 21.94 -45.15
CA PRO A 658 -12.64 23.09 -44.56
C PRO A 658 -12.01 22.81 -43.18
N ILE A 659 -10.69 22.52 -43.15
CA ILE A 659 -9.88 22.58 -41.90
C ILE A 659 -8.61 23.43 -42.11
N VAL A 660 -8.46 24.14 -43.23
CA VAL A 660 -7.20 24.84 -43.55
C VAL A 660 -7.15 26.31 -43.10
N GLU A 661 -8.20 26.85 -42.48
CA GLU A 661 -8.16 28.25 -42.01
C GLU A 661 -7.56 28.47 -40.61
N ARG A 662 -7.09 27.43 -39.89
CA ARG A 662 -6.53 27.62 -38.52
C ARG A 662 -5.04 27.36 -38.33
N PHE A 663 -4.35 26.77 -39.29
CA PHE A 663 -2.92 26.51 -39.19
C PHE A 663 -2.29 26.73 -40.57
N GLY A 664 -1.45 27.76 -40.67
CA GLY A 664 -0.85 28.20 -41.93
C GLY A 664 -0.04 27.13 -42.66
N CYS A 665 0.17 27.39 -43.96
CA CYS A 665 1.02 26.70 -44.94
C CYS A 665 1.84 25.48 -44.43
N GLY A 666 1.59 24.30 -45.02
CA GLY A 666 2.21 23.02 -44.67
C GLY A 666 3.74 22.94 -44.78
N ASN A 667 4.41 23.89 -45.45
CA ASN A 667 5.87 23.96 -45.45
C ASN A 667 6.45 24.64 -44.20
N CYS A 668 5.74 25.61 -43.61
CA CYS A 668 6.15 26.24 -42.34
C CYS A 668 5.89 25.29 -41.14
N TYR A 669 4.88 24.42 -41.23
CA TYR A 669 4.60 23.43 -40.19
C TYR A 669 5.64 22.31 -40.17
N LYS A 670 6.12 21.85 -41.34
CA LYS A 670 7.18 20.83 -41.46
C LYS A 670 8.51 21.27 -40.85
N GLU A 671 8.97 22.49 -41.12
CA GLU A 671 10.21 23.00 -40.54
C GLU A 671 10.06 23.30 -39.04
N GLY A 672 8.91 23.84 -38.60
CA GLY A 672 8.66 24.12 -37.18
C GLY A 672 8.49 22.89 -36.28
N THR A 673 7.81 21.83 -36.75
CA THR A 673 7.68 20.57 -35.98
C THR A 673 8.93 19.69 -36.06
N SER A 674 9.65 19.68 -37.18
CA SER A 674 10.97 19.05 -37.26
C SER A 674 11.95 19.71 -36.27
N LEU A 675 11.96 21.05 -36.20
CA LEU A 675 12.83 21.77 -35.27
C LEU A 675 12.41 21.57 -33.80
N ILE A 676 11.11 21.47 -33.49
CA ILE A 676 10.62 21.20 -32.11
C ILE A 676 10.92 19.77 -31.68
N VAL A 677 10.74 18.79 -32.57
CA VAL A 677 11.08 17.38 -32.30
C VAL A 677 12.59 17.21 -32.22
N GLU A 678 13.38 17.86 -33.08
CA GLU A 678 14.84 17.87 -32.99
C GLU A 678 15.34 18.62 -31.75
N LEU A 679 14.72 19.74 -31.34
CA LEU A 679 15.05 20.45 -30.09
C LEU A 679 14.65 19.65 -28.85
N GLN A 680 13.55 18.88 -28.89
CA GLN A 680 13.16 17.98 -27.80
C GLN A 680 14.05 16.75 -27.73
N ILE A 681 14.41 16.14 -28.85
CA ILE A 681 15.38 15.04 -28.92
C ILE A 681 16.78 15.53 -28.56
N TRP A 682 17.18 16.74 -28.96
CA TRP A 682 18.44 17.37 -28.61
C TRP A 682 18.49 17.76 -27.12
N ALA A 683 17.41 18.32 -26.55
CA ALA A 683 17.33 18.60 -25.11
C ALA A 683 17.33 17.32 -24.25
N ILE A 684 16.71 16.24 -24.75
CA ILE A 684 16.75 14.91 -24.12
C ILE A 684 18.17 14.32 -24.26
N LYS A 685 18.82 14.43 -25.42
CA LYS A 685 20.21 13.97 -25.64
C LYS A 685 21.23 14.79 -24.84
N GLU A 686 21.10 16.10 -24.71
CA GLU A 686 21.94 16.97 -23.88
C GLU A 686 21.73 16.68 -22.39
N ALA A 687 20.49 16.39 -21.96
CA ALA A 687 20.22 15.92 -20.59
C ALA A 687 20.86 14.55 -20.31
N ILE A 688 20.90 13.65 -21.31
CA ILE A 688 21.57 12.35 -21.25
C ILE A 688 23.10 12.48 -21.25
N VAL A 689 23.67 13.33 -22.12
CA VAL A 689 25.13 13.52 -22.28
C VAL A 689 25.73 14.36 -21.13
N GLY A 690 25.01 15.36 -20.63
CA GLY A 690 25.42 16.16 -19.45
C GLY A 690 25.46 15.35 -18.15
N HIS A 691 24.58 14.35 -18.00
CA HIS A 691 24.63 13.40 -16.88
C HIS A 691 25.69 12.31 -17.08
N ALA A 692 25.91 11.84 -18.30
CA ALA A 692 26.99 10.88 -18.61
C ALA A 692 28.39 11.46 -18.36
N ALA A 693 28.61 12.75 -18.63
CA ALA A 693 29.88 13.44 -18.39
C ALA A 693 30.21 13.65 -16.88
N THR A 694 29.19 13.62 -16.02
CA THR A 694 29.35 13.73 -14.57
C THR A 694 29.66 12.37 -13.93
N ILE A 695 29.16 11.28 -14.52
CA ILE A 695 29.38 9.90 -14.09
C ILE A 695 30.73 9.36 -14.59
N TRP A 696 31.31 9.90 -15.67
CA TRP A 696 32.65 9.52 -16.13
C TRP A 696 33.80 10.22 -15.38
N ARG A 697 33.51 11.09 -14.39
CA ARG A 697 34.50 11.76 -13.52
C ARG A 697 34.50 11.29 -12.05
N HIS A 698 33.69 10.29 -11.70
CA HIS A 698 33.76 9.53 -10.44
C HIS A 698 34.01 8.06 -10.76
#